data_AF-A0A8B7T401-F1
#
_entry.id   AF-A0A8B7T401-F1
#
_cell.length_a   1.000
_cell.length_b   1.000
_cell.length_c   1.000
_cell.angle_alpha   90.00
_cell.angle_beta   90.00
_cell.angle_gamma   90.00
#
_symmetry.space_group_name_H-M   'P 1'
#
loop_
_entity.id
_entity.type
_entity.pdbx_description
1 polymer ?
#
loop_
_entity_poly.entity_id
_entity_poly.type
_entity_poly.pdbx_seq_one_letter_code
_entity_poly.pdbx_strand_id
1 'polypeptide(L)'
;MAAHGKLRRERGLQAEYETQVKEMRWQLSEQLRCLELQGELRRELLQELAEFMRRRADVELEYSRGLDKLAERFSSRGGRLGGSSREHQSFRKEPSLLSSLHCWAVLLQQTRQQSRESAALGEVLAGPLAQRLSHIADDVGRVVKKSKDLEQQLQEELLEVVSELQTAKKTYQVYHTESMNAEAKLREAERQEEKRTGRSAVAAAAATATATTTEAGPLRKTSLKKGSRLVEKRQAKFLEHKLKCTKARNEYLLSLASVNAAVSNYYLHDVLDLMDCCDTGFHLALGQVLRSYTAAESRTQASQMQGLGSLEEAVEALDPPGDKAKVLEVHAVAFCPPLRFDYQPHEGDEVSDIRVEVELRDEILPRAQNIQSRLDRQTIETEEVNKTLKATLQALLEVVALEDGDMLDSFQASPSTESLKSTSSDPGTRQAGRRRGQQQETETFYIMKLQEYLSGRSVLAKLQAKHEKLQEAIQRGGPHSWSPWSLPPHLQGDKEEREVSWTQYTQRKFQKSRHPRPSSQYNQKLFGGDMEKFIQSSGQPVPLVVESCVRFINLNGLQHEGIFRVSGAQLRVSEIREAFERGEDPLVDGCTAHDLDSVAGVLKLYFRSLEPPLFPPDLFGELLASAELETMEERVELVSSLLARLPGPVLVVLRYLFTFLNHLAQYSDENMMDPYNLAVCFGPTLLPVPAGQDPVALQGRVNQLVQTLIMNPARVFPPLTQLPGPVYEKCMAPPSASCLGDAQLEGLVGENEPELDTGTSAQEDGEGVLEGVLEAVACFSYTGRTAQELTFQRGDVLRLHERASGDWWRGECAGTRGLIPHKYITLPGGAEKPSVGQGPQAAGDVLSSTEGLLATEFVLPRPEPCTPPGGPSGHRRHCLVPTSPERHVEVDKAVAQTMDSVFKELLGKTAVRQSLGPVSTNSPSPGSRSPKPPGCSRLGKNKGFSRTPGAPASPSTSHPQGLDSPFKSP
;
A
#
# COMPACT_ATOMS: atom_id res chain seq x y z
N MET A 1 -30.81 70.02 -55.90
CA MET A 1 -29.58 69.84 -55.10
C MET A 1 -29.82 69.93 -53.59
N ALA A 2 -29.84 71.12 -52.96
CA ALA A 2 -29.70 71.28 -51.50
C ALA A 2 -30.67 70.45 -50.61
N ALA A 3 -31.94 70.31 -51.00
CA ALA A 3 -32.93 69.55 -50.22
C ALA A 3 -32.56 68.06 -50.03
N HIS A 4 -32.05 67.39 -51.08
CA HIS A 4 -31.56 66.01 -50.98
C HIS A 4 -30.34 65.89 -50.06
N GLY A 5 -29.51 66.93 -49.97
CA GLY A 5 -28.35 66.97 -49.07
C GLY A 5 -28.75 66.97 -47.59
N LYS A 6 -29.81 67.71 -47.22
CA LYS A 6 -30.36 67.67 -45.86
C LYS A 6 -30.97 66.31 -45.53
N LEU A 7 -31.88 65.80 -46.37
CA LEU A 7 -32.51 64.48 -46.15
C LEU A 7 -31.49 63.34 -46.04
N ARG A 8 -30.35 63.42 -46.76
CA ARG A 8 -29.28 62.42 -46.68
C ARG A 8 -28.47 62.51 -45.37
N ARG A 9 -28.30 63.71 -44.78
CA ARG A 9 -27.71 63.89 -43.44
C ARG A 9 -28.66 63.46 -42.32
N GLU A 10 -29.93 63.82 -42.41
CA GLU A 10 -30.96 63.45 -41.43
C GLU A 10 -31.14 61.92 -41.37
N ARG A 11 -31.07 61.22 -42.52
CA ARG A 11 -31.01 59.74 -42.56
C ARG A 11 -29.71 59.17 -42.00
N GLY A 12 -28.56 59.84 -42.18
CA GLY A 12 -27.28 59.43 -41.60
C GLY A 12 -27.31 59.43 -40.07
N LEU A 13 -27.71 60.55 -39.46
CA LEU A 13 -27.85 60.72 -38.00
C LEU A 13 -28.92 59.80 -37.36
N GLN A 14 -29.78 59.18 -38.19
CA GLN A 14 -30.71 58.15 -37.73
C GLN A 14 -30.08 56.75 -37.82
N ALA A 15 -29.41 56.43 -38.92
CA ALA A 15 -28.68 55.17 -39.08
C ALA A 15 -27.51 55.01 -38.09
N GLU A 16 -26.81 56.10 -37.75
CA GLU A 16 -25.75 56.11 -36.74
C GLU A 16 -26.28 55.70 -35.35
N TYR A 17 -27.41 56.28 -34.93
CA TYR A 17 -28.10 55.91 -33.68
C TYR A 17 -28.65 54.48 -33.71
N GLU A 18 -29.24 54.05 -34.83
CA GLU A 18 -29.72 52.67 -35.00
C GLU A 18 -28.57 51.64 -35.05
N THR A 19 -27.35 52.07 -35.38
CA THR A 19 -26.13 51.26 -35.26
C THR A 19 -25.67 51.19 -33.80
N GLN A 20 -25.64 52.32 -33.09
CA GLN A 20 -25.30 52.37 -31.67
C GLN A 20 -26.21 51.49 -30.80
N VAL A 21 -27.52 51.48 -31.04
CA VAL A 21 -28.47 50.63 -30.30
C VAL A 21 -28.30 49.14 -30.64
N LYS A 22 -27.83 48.79 -31.84
CA LYS A 22 -27.49 47.39 -32.20
C LYS A 22 -26.20 46.94 -31.54
N GLU A 23 -25.17 47.78 -31.57
CA GLU A 23 -23.89 47.57 -30.91
C GLU A 23 -24.10 47.31 -29.40
N MET A 24 -24.87 48.17 -28.74
CA MET A 24 -25.23 47.99 -27.33
C MET A 24 -25.95 46.65 -27.08
N ARG A 25 -27.00 46.32 -27.87
CA ARG A 25 -27.70 45.02 -27.74
C ARG A 25 -26.80 43.81 -27.94
N TRP A 26 -25.81 43.89 -28.83
CA TRP A 26 -24.81 42.83 -29.00
C TRP A 26 -23.90 42.71 -27.78
N GLN A 27 -23.40 43.84 -27.24
CA GLN A 27 -22.58 43.85 -26.02
C GLN A 27 -23.33 43.27 -24.81
N LEU A 28 -24.59 43.66 -24.60
CA LEU A 28 -25.45 43.09 -23.55
C LEU A 28 -25.60 41.55 -23.69
N SER A 29 -25.77 41.06 -24.92
CA SER A 29 -25.86 39.62 -25.21
C SER A 29 -24.55 38.88 -24.89
N GLU A 30 -23.40 39.51 -25.13
CA GLU A 30 -22.08 38.93 -24.87
C GLU A 30 -21.69 39.02 -23.38
N GLN A 31 -22.17 40.02 -22.64
CA GLN A 31 -22.02 40.09 -21.17
C GLN A 31 -22.69 38.89 -20.49
N LEU A 32 -23.96 38.64 -20.83
CA LEU A 32 -24.73 37.50 -20.32
C LEU A 32 -24.01 36.16 -20.61
N ARG A 33 -23.49 36.02 -21.84
CA ARG A 33 -22.71 34.84 -22.28
C ARG A 33 -21.40 34.69 -21.51
N CYS A 34 -20.73 35.79 -21.16
CA CYS A 34 -19.53 35.78 -20.31
C CYS A 34 -19.84 35.34 -18.88
N LEU A 35 -20.96 35.82 -18.30
CA LEU A 35 -21.37 35.49 -16.93
C LEU A 35 -21.74 34.00 -16.80
N GLU A 36 -22.50 33.46 -17.77
CA GLU A 36 -22.80 32.03 -17.84
C GLU A 36 -21.51 31.19 -17.93
N LEU A 37 -20.61 31.53 -18.87
CA LEU A 37 -19.36 30.79 -19.08
C LEU A 37 -18.45 30.78 -17.85
N GLN A 38 -18.33 31.91 -17.12
CA GLN A 38 -17.58 31.92 -15.85
C GLN A 38 -18.20 30.99 -14.80
N GLY A 39 -19.54 30.98 -14.71
CA GLY A 39 -20.28 30.12 -13.78
C GLY A 39 -20.30 28.63 -14.16
N GLU A 40 -20.05 28.30 -15.43
CA GLU A 40 -19.83 26.94 -15.90
C GLU A 40 -18.40 26.47 -15.61
N LEU A 41 -17.38 27.24 -16.02
CA LEU A 41 -15.96 26.92 -15.76
C LEU A 41 -15.65 26.74 -14.26
N ARG A 42 -16.26 27.55 -13.38
CA ARG A 42 -16.13 27.39 -11.92
C ARG A 42 -16.76 26.09 -11.41
N ARG A 43 -17.85 25.63 -12.03
CA ARG A 43 -18.55 24.39 -11.67
C ARG A 43 -17.80 23.16 -12.17
N GLU A 44 -17.28 23.22 -13.39
CA GLU A 44 -16.40 22.19 -13.97
C GLU A 44 -15.15 22.00 -13.11
N LEU A 45 -14.45 23.09 -12.75
CA LEU A 45 -13.29 23.04 -11.86
C LEU A 45 -13.61 22.37 -10.50
N LEU A 46 -14.77 22.66 -9.91
CA LEU A 46 -15.19 22.02 -8.65
C LEU A 46 -15.51 20.53 -8.83
N GLN A 47 -16.04 20.12 -9.99
CA GLN A 47 -16.30 18.73 -10.33
C GLN A 47 -14.99 17.96 -10.60
N GLU A 48 -14.05 18.54 -11.35
CA GLU A 48 -12.70 18.00 -11.53
C GLU A 48 -11.96 17.84 -10.20
N LEU A 49 -12.01 18.85 -9.32
CA LEU A 49 -11.44 18.75 -7.98
C LEU A 49 -12.13 17.65 -7.15
N ALA A 50 -13.45 17.50 -7.23
CA ALA A 50 -14.18 16.45 -6.53
C ALA A 50 -13.86 15.05 -7.08
N GLU A 51 -13.55 14.91 -8.38
CA GLU A 51 -13.03 13.67 -8.96
C GLU A 51 -11.57 13.40 -8.59
N PHE A 52 -10.71 14.42 -8.61
CA PHE A 52 -9.30 14.32 -8.17
C PHE A 52 -9.21 13.82 -6.72
N MET A 53 -10.03 14.34 -5.81
CA MET A 53 -10.05 13.89 -4.42
C MET A 53 -10.45 12.40 -4.30
N ARG A 54 -11.42 11.94 -5.11
CA ARG A 54 -11.82 10.52 -5.15
C ARG A 54 -10.71 9.63 -5.72
N ARG A 55 -10.11 10.01 -6.87
CA ARG A 55 -9.00 9.25 -7.47
C ARG A 55 -7.75 9.24 -6.57
N ARG A 56 -7.48 10.30 -5.81
CA ARG A 56 -6.42 10.33 -4.78
C ARG A 56 -6.73 9.36 -3.63
N ALA A 57 -7.99 9.33 -3.17
CA ALA A 57 -8.43 8.38 -2.15
C ALA A 57 -8.28 6.92 -2.58
N ASP A 58 -8.60 6.59 -3.84
CA ASP A 58 -8.42 5.24 -4.37
C ASP A 58 -6.94 4.81 -4.30
N VAL A 59 -6.00 5.70 -4.64
CA VAL A 59 -4.55 5.47 -4.53
C VAL A 59 -4.11 5.29 -3.08
N GLU A 60 -4.58 6.13 -2.15
CA GLU A 60 -4.28 5.98 -0.71
C GLU A 60 -4.83 4.65 -0.14
N LEU A 61 -6.02 4.22 -0.59
CA LEU A 61 -6.61 2.94 -0.20
C LEU A 61 -5.87 1.74 -0.82
N GLU A 62 -5.33 1.85 -2.04
CA GLU A 62 -4.45 0.82 -2.60
C GLU A 62 -3.09 0.76 -1.90
N TYR A 63 -2.50 1.91 -1.55
CA TYR A 63 -1.26 2.00 -0.78
C TYR A 63 -1.42 1.40 0.63
N SER A 64 -2.48 1.80 1.33
CA SER A 64 -2.92 1.21 2.62
C SER A 64 -3.02 -0.32 2.53
N ARG A 65 -3.80 -0.85 1.59
CA ARG A 65 -3.92 -2.30 1.36
C ARG A 65 -2.57 -2.97 1.03
N GLY A 66 -1.63 -2.24 0.42
CA GLY A 66 -0.27 -2.69 0.19
C GLY A 66 0.55 -2.81 1.47
N LEU A 67 0.52 -1.78 2.32
CA LEU A 67 1.19 -1.72 3.61
C LEU A 67 0.64 -2.75 4.60
N ASP A 68 -0.69 -2.90 4.73
CA ASP A 68 -1.26 -3.93 5.61
C ASP A 68 -0.89 -5.33 5.14
N LYS A 69 -1.01 -5.64 3.84
CA LYS A 69 -0.55 -6.94 3.30
C LYS A 69 0.94 -7.18 3.54
N LEU A 70 1.78 -6.14 3.52
CA LEU A 70 3.20 -6.24 3.86
C LEU A 70 3.38 -6.58 5.35
N ALA A 71 2.74 -5.81 6.25
CA ALA A 71 2.82 -6.03 7.69
C ALA A 71 2.23 -7.38 8.12
N GLU A 72 1.12 -7.83 7.51
CA GLU A 72 0.52 -9.15 7.71
C GLU A 72 1.43 -10.28 7.23
N ARG A 73 2.00 -10.19 6.02
CA ARG A 73 2.96 -11.17 5.49
C ARG A 73 4.15 -11.36 6.43
N PHE A 74 4.64 -10.29 7.04
CA PHE A 74 5.77 -10.36 7.96
C PHE A 74 5.40 -10.70 9.40
N SER A 75 4.20 -10.34 9.87
CA SER A 75 3.70 -10.73 11.19
C SER A 75 3.25 -12.19 11.26
N SER A 76 2.61 -12.70 10.21
CA SER A 76 2.36 -14.15 10.06
C SER A 76 3.67 -14.93 9.86
N ARG A 77 4.69 -14.33 9.23
CA ARG A 77 6.08 -14.81 9.26
C ARG A 77 6.79 -14.61 10.60
N GLY A 78 6.15 -14.07 11.63
CA GLY A 78 6.59 -14.26 13.03
C GLY A 78 6.71 -15.75 13.38
N GLY A 79 5.94 -16.63 12.70
CA GLY A 79 6.13 -18.07 12.77
C GLY A 79 7.36 -18.62 12.04
N ARG A 80 7.99 -17.89 11.10
CA ARG A 80 8.99 -18.44 10.14
C ARG A 80 10.41 -17.86 10.21
N LEU A 81 10.68 -16.82 11.01
CA LEU A 81 12.04 -16.27 11.19
C LEU A 81 12.89 -17.09 12.17
N GLY A 82 13.19 -18.33 11.78
CA GLY A 82 13.97 -19.32 12.57
C GLY A 82 13.24 -20.66 12.65
N GLY A 83 14.00 -21.74 12.71
CA GLY A 83 13.52 -23.12 12.55
C GLY A 83 12.59 -23.64 13.66
N SER A 84 11.96 -24.79 13.41
CA SER A 84 10.95 -25.41 14.26
C SER A 84 11.54 -26.14 15.50
N SER A 85 12.45 -25.50 16.24
CA SER A 85 12.79 -25.96 17.59
C SER A 85 11.78 -25.41 18.60
N ARG A 86 11.34 -26.27 19.51
CA ARG A 86 10.49 -25.94 20.67
C ARG A 86 11.12 -24.86 21.56
N GLU A 87 12.45 -24.76 21.53
CA GLU A 87 13.25 -23.77 22.26
C GLU A 87 13.17 -22.35 21.68
N HIS A 88 12.84 -22.21 20.38
CA HIS A 88 12.67 -20.90 19.75
C HIS A 88 11.26 -20.30 19.96
N GLN A 89 10.34 -21.02 20.61
CA GLN A 89 8.99 -20.51 20.90
C GLN A 89 8.94 -19.58 22.11
N SER A 90 9.87 -19.72 23.07
CA SER A 90 9.98 -18.84 24.24
C SER A 90 10.21 -17.39 23.81
N PHE A 91 11.25 -17.15 23.00
CA PHE A 91 11.61 -15.87 22.39
C PHE A 91 10.57 -15.25 21.46
N ARG A 92 9.44 -15.92 21.20
CA ARG A 92 8.37 -15.43 20.30
C ARG A 92 7.01 -15.27 20.95
N LYS A 93 6.83 -15.72 22.21
CA LYS A 93 5.63 -15.37 23.00
C LYS A 93 5.72 -13.96 23.57
N GLU A 94 6.93 -13.42 23.69
CA GLU A 94 7.21 -12.03 24.04
C GLU A 94 8.23 -11.41 23.07
N PRO A 95 7.81 -10.50 22.17
CA PRO A 95 8.73 -9.76 21.28
C PRO A 95 9.73 -8.84 22.00
N SER A 96 9.59 -8.65 23.30
CA SER A 96 10.48 -7.92 24.23
C SER A 96 11.75 -8.69 24.61
N LEU A 97 11.85 -9.98 24.28
CA LEU A 97 12.93 -10.84 24.74
C LEU A 97 14.27 -10.68 24.01
N LEU A 98 14.34 -9.94 22.90
CA LEU A 98 15.60 -9.47 22.31
C LEU A 98 15.41 -8.05 21.74
N SER A 99 16.34 -7.13 22.00
CA SER A 99 16.29 -5.74 21.53
C SER A 99 16.23 -5.65 20.00
N SER A 100 16.99 -6.49 19.31
CA SER A 100 16.95 -6.64 17.85
C SER A 100 15.59 -7.10 17.29
N LEU A 101 14.86 -7.95 18.04
CA LEU A 101 13.48 -8.34 17.68
C LEU A 101 12.47 -7.25 18.04
N HIS A 102 12.74 -6.43 19.06
CA HIS A 102 11.93 -5.28 19.41
C HIS A 102 11.94 -4.22 18.30
N CYS A 103 13.10 -3.86 17.75
CA CYS A 103 13.21 -2.96 16.59
C CYS A 103 12.34 -3.43 15.41
N TRP A 104 12.39 -4.73 15.11
CA TRP A 104 11.58 -5.35 14.06
C TRP A 104 10.07 -5.31 14.36
N ALA A 105 9.68 -5.55 15.62
CA ALA A 105 8.29 -5.46 16.05
C ALA A 105 7.75 -4.02 15.93
N VAL A 106 8.55 -3.02 16.31
CA VAL A 106 8.21 -1.60 16.14
C VAL A 106 8.06 -1.24 14.66
N LEU A 107 9.02 -1.60 13.80
CA LEU A 107 8.95 -1.36 12.35
C LEU A 107 7.65 -1.92 11.72
N LEU A 108 7.28 -3.16 12.07
CA LEU A 108 6.03 -3.76 11.60
C LEU A 108 4.78 -3.06 12.16
N GLN A 109 4.84 -2.55 13.39
CA GLN A 109 3.74 -1.80 13.98
C GLN A 109 3.57 -0.42 13.33
N GLN A 110 4.65 0.29 13.01
CA GLN A 110 4.58 1.55 12.27
C GLN A 110 4.07 1.36 10.84
N THR A 111 4.46 0.26 10.18
CA THR A 111 3.93 -0.12 8.86
C THR A 111 2.39 -0.27 8.90
N ARG A 112 1.84 -0.89 9.95
CA ARG A 112 0.38 -0.96 10.17
C ARG A 112 -0.24 0.40 10.45
N GLN A 113 0.39 1.24 11.27
CA GLN A 113 -0.18 2.54 11.60
C GLN A 113 -0.24 3.41 10.33
N GLN A 114 0.82 3.44 9.53
CA GLN A 114 0.83 4.13 8.24
C GLN A 114 -0.28 3.61 7.29
N SER A 115 -0.54 2.29 7.26
CA SER A 115 -1.69 1.74 6.51
C SER A 115 -3.02 2.35 6.94
N ARG A 116 -3.25 2.47 8.26
CA ARG A 116 -4.48 3.01 8.84
C ARG A 116 -4.64 4.51 8.59
N GLU A 117 -3.55 5.27 8.69
CA GLU A 117 -3.56 6.71 8.41
C GLU A 117 -3.88 6.97 6.93
N SER A 118 -3.28 6.24 5.98
CA SER A 118 -3.63 6.34 4.55
C SER A 118 -5.08 5.90 4.27
N ALA A 119 -5.61 4.88 4.95
CA ALA A 119 -7.03 4.52 4.84
C ALA A 119 -7.94 5.66 5.31
N ALA A 120 -7.67 6.24 6.48
CA ALA A 120 -8.43 7.36 7.04
C ALA A 120 -8.31 8.64 6.19
N LEU A 121 -7.13 8.90 5.59
CA LEU A 121 -6.92 9.97 4.62
C LEU A 121 -7.78 9.74 3.38
N GLY A 122 -7.80 8.52 2.84
CA GLY A 122 -8.67 8.12 1.73
C GLY A 122 -10.17 8.34 2.03
N GLU A 123 -10.66 7.93 3.20
CA GLU A 123 -12.04 8.17 3.61
C GLU A 123 -12.38 9.68 3.69
N VAL A 124 -11.47 10.51 4.23
CA VAL A 124 -11.64 11.97 4.32
C VAL A 124 -11.65 12.63 2.93
N LEU A 125 -10.80 12.16 2.01
CA LEU A 125 -10.72 12.64 0.62
C LEU A 125 -11.98 12.27 -0.19
N ALA A 126 -12.37 11.00 -0.22
CA ALA A 126 -13.51 10.51 -1.00
C ALA A 126 -14.87 10.92 -0.42
N GLY A 127 -14.98 11.04 0.91
CA GLY A 127 -16.20 11.42 1.62
C GLY A 127 -16.35 12.94 1.74
N PRO A 128 -16.07 13.52 2.92
CA PRO A 128 -16.44 14.89 3.25
C PRO A 128 -15.80 15.97 2.35
N LEU A 129 -14.59 15.77 1.84
CA LEU A 129 -13.94 16.76 0.97
C LEU A 129 -14.56 16.78 -0.44
N ALA A 130 -14.69 15.62 -1.09
CA ALA A 130 -15.34 15.52 -2.40
C ALA A 130 -16.82 15.94 -2.36
N GLN A 131 -17.58 15.50 -1.35
CA GLN A 131 -18.98 15.91 -1.16
C GLN A 131 -19.12 17.42 -0.99
N ARG A 132 -18.22 18.06 -0.21
CA ARG A 132 -18.25 19.51 0.00
C ARG A 132 -17.95 20.28 -1.28
N LEU A 133 -17.05 19.79 -2.14
CA LEU A 133 -16.82 20.36 -3.47
C LEU A 133 -18.05 20.26 -4.37
N SER A 134 -18.75 19.12 -4.37
CA SER A 134 -20.01 18.95 -5.10
C SER A 134 -21.10 19.93 -4.61
N HIS A 135 -21.28 20.09 -3.30
CA HIS A 135 -22.24 21.06 -2.77
C HIS A 135 -21.90 22.51 -3.15
N ILE A 136 -20.62 22.89 -3.16
CA ILE A 136 -20.19 24.22 -3.62
C ILE A 136 -20.47 24.39 -5.12
N ALA A 137 -20.35 23.33 -5.93
CA ALA A 137 -20.67 23.36 -7.36
C ALA A 137 -22.17 23.60 -7.60
N ASP A 138 -23.04 22.96 -6.81
CA ASP A 138 -24.48 23.21 -6.82
C ASP A 138 -24.83 24.63 -6.35
N ASP A 139 -24.16 25.14 -5.30
CA ASP A 139 -24.33 26.52 -4.84
C ASP A 139 -23.95 27.55 -5.91
N VAL A 140 -22.78 27.40 -6.53
CA VAL A 140 -22.35 28.26 -7.66
C VAL A 140 -23.36 28.18 -8.81
N GLY A 141 -23.84 26.98 -9.17
CA GLY A 141 -24.88 26.82 -10.19
C GLY A 141 -26.20 27.53 -9.85
N ARG A 142 -26.61 27.52 -8.57
CA ARG A 142 -27.82 28.21 -8.09
C ARG A 142 -27.66 29.73 -8.00
N VAL A 143 -26.46 30.23 -7.67
CA VAL A 143 -26.15 31.66 -7.64
C VAL A 143 -26.10 32.22 -9.05
N VAL A 144 -25.26 31.65 -9.93
CA VAL A 144 -25.07 32.11 -11.32
C VAL A 144 -26.40 32.18 -12.07
N LYS A 145 -27.29 31.20 -11.90
CA LYS A 145 -28.62 31.23 -12.50
C LYS A 145 -29.43 32.46 -12.07
N LYS A 146 -29.45 32.78 -10.77
CA LYS A 146 -30.18 33.95 -10.25
C LYS A 146 -29.56 35.26 -10.69
N SER A 147 -28.23 35.34 -10.74
CA SER A 147 -27.53 36.51 -11.26
C SER A 147 -27.82 36.73 -12.74
N LYS A 148 -27.90 35.66 -13.54
CA LYS A 148 -28.35 35.73 -14.94
C LYS A 148 -29.80 36.23 -15.05
N ASP A 149 -30.71 35.67 -14.26
CA ASP A 149 -32.12 36.08 -14.25
C ASP A 149 -32.26 37.59 -13.90
N LEU A 150 -31.40 38.10 -13.00
CA LEU A 150 -31.32 39.53 -12.63
C LEU A 150 -30.63 40.41 -13.69
N GLU A 151 -29.52 39.94 -14.30
CA GLU A 151 -28.85 40.64 -15.39
C GLU A 151 -29.82 40.85 -16.56
N GLN A 152 -30.58 39.80 -16.94
CA GLN A 152 -31.60 39.92 -17.99
C GLN A 152 -32.65 40.99 -17.65
N GLN A 153 -33.13 41.05 -16.40
CA GLN A 153 -34.08 42.09 -15.98
C GLN A 153 -33.48 43.51 -16.15
N LEU A 154 -32.26 43.73 -15.67
CA LEU A 154 -31.57 45.03 -15.78
C LEU A 154 -31.29 45.43 -17.23
N GLN A 155 -30.96 44.46 -18.09
CA GLN A 155 -30.81 44.66 -19.54
C GLN A 155 -32.15 45.01 -20.22
N GLU A 156 -33.26 44.39 -19.81
CA GLU A 156 -34.61 44.70 -20.32
C GLU A 156 -35.06 46.11 -19.92
N GLU A 157 -34.88 46.50 -18.65
CA GLU A 157 -35.16 47.86 -18.14
C GLU A 157 -34.31 48.93 -18.87
N LEU A 158 -33.01 48.67 -19.08
CA LEU A 158 -32.12 49.57 -19.83
C LEU A 158 -32.57 49.73 -21.30
N LEU A 159 -33.05 48.65 -21.92
CA LEU A 159 -33.54 48.66 -23.30
C LEU A 159 -34.91 49.35 -23.45
N GLU A 160 -35.75 49.35 -22.41
CA GLU A 160 -36.99 50.13 -22.36
C GLU A 160 -36.69 51.64 -22.35
N VAL A 161 -35.81 52.09 -21.45
CA VAL A 161 -35.38 53.51 -21.36
C VAL A 161 -34.76 54.01 -22.68
N VAL A 162 -34.01 53.17 -23.39
CA VAL A 162 -33.49 53.48 -24.74
C VAL A 162 -34.61 53.56 -25.80
N SER A 163 -35.68 52.79 -25.65
CA SER A 163 -36.88 52.85 -26.52
C SER A 163 -37.69 54.15 -26.31
N GLU A 164 -37.82 54.60 -25.06
CA GLU A 164 -38.42 55.91 -24.73
C GLU A 164 -37.66 57.05 -25.42
N LEU A 165 -36.32 57.03 -25.33
CA LEU A 165 -35.47 58.02 -26.02
C LEU A 165 -35.69 58.02 -27.53
N GLN A 166 -35.81 56.85 -28.16
CA GLN A 166 -36.09 56.76 -29.59
C GLN A 166 -37.46 57.40 -29.91
N THR A 167 -38.44 57.26 -29.03
CA THR A 167 -39.79 57.82 -29.17
C THR A 167 -39.80 59.35 -28.96
N ALA A 168 -39.09 59.85 -27.95
CA ALA A 168 -38.88 61.28 -27.74
C ALA A 168 -38.12 61.94 -28.91
N LYS A 169 -37.08 61.28 -29.43
CA LYS A 169 -36.30 61.70 -30.62
C LYS A 169 -37.19 61.85 -31.85
N LYS A 170 -38.00 60.83 -32.16
CA LYS A 170 -38.98 60.84 -33.28
C LYS A 170 -39.99 61.99 -33.11
N THR A 171 -40.52 62.17 -31.91
CA THR A 171 -41.51 63.21 -31.58
C THR A 171 -40.93 64.62 -31.76
N TYR A 172 -39.70 64.86 -31.29
CA TYR A 172 -38.98 66.11 -31.53
C TYR A 172 -38.75 66.36 -33.04
N GLN A 173 -38.28 65.35 -33.79
CA GLN A 173 -38.05 65.46 -35.23
C GLN A 173 -39.31 65.89 -35.99
N VAL A 174 -40.47 65.28 -35.70
CA VAL A 174 -41.75 65.63 -36.33
C VAL A 174 -42.14 67.09 -36.05
N TYR A 175 -42.17 67.51 -34.78
CA TYR A 175 -42.54 68.89 -34.44
C TYR A 175 -41.51 69.92 -34.94
N HIS A 176 -40.23 69.55 -35.07
CA HIS A 176 -39.22 70.40 -35.70
C HIS A 176 -39.53 70.60 -37.19
N THR A 177 -39.81 69.52 -37.94
CA THR A 177 -40.23 69.61 -39.35
C THR A 177 -41.52 70.42 -39.52
N GLU A 178 -42.51 70.26 -38.64
CA GLU A 178 -43.71 71.11 -38.64
C GLU A 178 -43.40 72.59 -38.40
N SER A 179 -42.58 72.90 -37.39
CA SER A 179 -42.19 74.28 -37.06
C SER A 179 -41.45 74.95 -38.22
N MET A 180 -40.50 74.26 -38.85
CA MET A 180 -39.80 74.76 -40.04
C MET A 180 -40.76 74.98 -41.23
N ASN A 181 -41.73 74.07 -41.42
CA ASN A 181 -42.77 74.22 -42.44
C ASN A 181 -43.75 75.36 -42.16
N ALA A 182 -44.04 75.66 -40.89
CA ALA A 182 -44.84 76.82 -40.49
C ALA A 182 -44.06 78.13 -40.70
N GLU A 183 -42.78 78.16 -40.33
CA GLU A 183 -41.87 79.28 -40.53
C GLU A 183 -41.69 79.64 -42.02
N ALA A 184 -41.52 78.64 -42.89
CA ALA A 184 -41.45 78.85 -44.34
C ALA A 184 -42.75 79.44 -44.91
N LYS A 185 -43.91 79.00 -44.41
CA LYS A 185 -45.24 79.53 -44.79
C LYS A 185 -45.51 80.93 -44.21
N LEU A 186 -44.84 81.30 -43.13
CA LEU A 186 -44.82 82.66 -42.58
C LEU A 186 -43.94 83.58 -43.46
N ARG A 187 -42.67 83.22 -43.71
CA ARG A 187 -41.76 83.99 -44.58
C ARG A 187 -42.28 84.20 -46.00
N GLU A 188 -43.06 83.25 -46.53
CA GLU A 188 -43.74 83.43 -47.81
C GLU A 188 -44.90 84.43 -47.72
N ALA A 189 -45.69 84.41 -46.64
CA ALA A 189 -46.76 85.38 -46.42
C ALA A 189 -46.21 86.80 -46.18
N GLU A 190 -45.14 86.93 -45.39
CA GLU A 190 -44.42 88.18 -45.13
C GLU A 190 -43.92 88.79 -46.44
N ARG A 191 -43.16 88.05 -47.24
CA ARG A 191 -42.69 88.50 -48.58
C ARG A 191 -43.83 88.79 -49.57
N GLN A 192 -45.01 88.19 -49.40
CA GLN A 192 -46.20 88.54 -50.19
C GLN A 192 -46.90 89.80 -49.68
N GLU A 193 -46.81 90.12 -48.39
CA GLU A 193 -47.24 91.41 -47.84
C GLU A 193 -46.27 92.52 -48.24
N GLU A 194 -44.96 92.34 -48.09
CA GLU A 194 -43.92 93.26 -48.59
C GLU A 194 -44.10 93.60 -50.08
N LYS A 195 -44.41 92.59 -50.92
CA LYS A 195 -44.70 92.82 -52.35
C LYS A 195 -46.02 93.56 -52.60
N ARG A 196 -46.97 93.54 -51.66
CA ARG A 196 -48.24 94.30 -51.75
C ARG A 196 -48.09 95.72 -51.21
N THR A 197 -47.42 95.91 -50.08
CA THR A 197 -47.10 97.24 -49.51
C THR A 197 -46.10 97.98 -50.41
N GLY A 198 -45.04 97.30 -50.86
CA GLY A 198 -44.06 97.83 -51.81
C GLY A 198 -44.66 98.21 -53.17
N ARG A 199 -45.55 97.38 -53.74
CA ARG A 199 -46.33 97.79 -54.94
C ARG A 199 -47.25 98.97 -54.67
N SER A 200 -47.82 99.07 -53.47
CA SER A 200 -48.62 100.24 -53.08
C SER A 200 -47.77 101.52 -52.93
N ALA A 201 -46.52 101.39 -52.45
CA ALA A 201 -45.59 102.51 -52.33
C ALA A 201 -45.06 102.96 -53.70
N VAL A 202 -44.69 102.03 -54.59
CA VAL A 202 -44.27 102.36 -55.97
C VAL A 202 -45.43 102.94 -56.78
N ALA A 203 -46.66 102.43 -56.61
CA ALA A 203 -47.84 103.03 -57.24
C ALA A 203 -48.17 104.43 -56.70
N ALA A 204 -47.93 104.69 -55.41
CA ALA A 204 -48.06 106.03 -54.84
C ALA A 204 -46.97 106.98 -55.38
N ALA A 205 -45.72 106.53 -55.48
CA ALA A 205 -44.61 107.31 -56.03
C ALA A 205 -44.81 107.64 -57.52
N ALA A 206 -45.33 106.69 -58.32
CA ALA A 206 -45.70 106.93 -59.72
C ALA A 206 -46.85 107.94 -59.87
N ALA A 207 -47.81 107.96 -58.93
CA ALA A 207 -48.92 108.92 -58.94
C ALA A 207 -48.46 110.37 -58.66
N THR A 208 -47.33 110.57 -57.98
CA THR A 208 -46.73 111.91 -57.79
C THR A 208 -46.10 112.52 -59.04
N ALA A 209 -45.95 111.77 -60.15
CA ALA A 209 -45.31 112.25 -61.37
C ALA A 209 -46.28 112.84 -62.42
N THR A 210 -47.60 112.72 -62.22
CA THR A 210 -48.62 113.33 -63.10
C THR A 210 -49.75 113.93 -62.27
N ALA A 211 -49.84 115.26 -62.27
CA ALA A 211 -50.86 115.98 -61.51
C ALA A 211 -52.17 116.09 -62.29
N THR A 212 -53.20 115.32 -61.91
CA THR A 212 -54.62 115.68 -62.10
C THR A 212 -55.55 114.82 -61.24
N THR A 213 -56.80 115.26 -61.12
CA THR A 213 -57.83 114.74 -60.22
C THR A 213 -58.51 113.44 -60.68
N THR A 214 -58.61 112.41 -59.82
CA THR A 214 -59.88 111.70 -59.51
C THR A 214 -59.78 110.63 -58.42
N GLU A 215 -60.95 110.29 -57.84
CA GLU A 215 -61.32 109.13 -57.01
C GLU A 215 -60.35 107.92 -56.92
N ALA A 216 -60.02 107.52 -55.68
CA ALA A 216 -59.30 106.27 -55.38
C ALA A 216 -59.98 105.49 -54.23
N GLY A 217 -61.02 104.72 -54.59
CA GLY A 217 -62.04 104.22 -53.66
C GLY A 217 -61.66 103.13 -52.62
N PRO A 218 -62.62 102.72 -51.76
CA PRO A 218 -62.37 102.01 -50.49
C PRO A 218 -61.69 100.63 -50.60
N LEU A 219 -61.82 99.95 -51.74
CA LEU A 219 -61.40 98.57 -51.94
C LEU A 219 -59.91 98.34 -51.62
N ARG A 220 -59.03 99.31 -51.89
CA ARG A 220 -57.57 99.17 -51.68
C ARG A 220 -57.19 98.97 -50.20
N LYS A 221 -57.86 99.63 -49.25
CA LYS A 221 -57.60 99.48 -47.81
C LYS A 221 -58.03 98.10 -47.27
N THR A 222 -59.01 97.45 -47.90
CA THR A 222 -59.48 96.11 -47.48
C THR A 222 -58.50 95.00 -47.85
N SER A 223 -57.86 95.08 -49.02
CA SER A 223 -56.89 94.08 -49.49
C SER A 223 -55.64 94.05 -48.61
N LEU A 224 -55.15 95.22 -48.18
CA LEU A 224 -54.01 95.32 -47.25
C LEU A 224 -54.36 94.73 -45.88
N LYS A 225 -55.52 95.07 -45.30
CA LYS A 225 -56.01 94.44 -44.06
C LYS A 225 -56.19 92.91 -44.18
N LYS A 226 -56.51 92.39 -45.37
CA LYS A 226 -56.58 90.94 -45.63
C LYS A 226 -55.19 90.27 -45.79
N GLY A 227 -54.18 91.03 -46.19
CA GLY A 227 -52.77 90.60 -46.18
C GLY A 227 -52.24 90.46 -44.76
N SER A 228 -52.32 91.53 -43.97
CA SER A 228 -51.83 91.59 -42.59
C SER A 228 -52.46 90.51 -41.70
N ARG A 229 -53.78 90.33 -41.76
CA ARG A 229 -54.49 89.24 -41.07
C ARG A 229 -54.06 87.83 -41.50
N LEU A 230 -53.52 87.66 -42.71
CA LEU A 230 -52.97 86.37 -43.15
C LEU A 230 -51.56 86.14 -42.58
N VAL A 231 -50.71 87.18 -42.51
CA VAL A 231 -49.40 87.11 -41.86
C VAL A 231 -49.57 86.84 -40.36
N GLU A 232 -50.40 87.62 -39.67
CA GLU A 232 -50.78 87.43 -38.26
C GLU A 232 -51.26 85.98 -37.98
N LYS A 233 -52.16 85.44 -38.82
CA LYS A 233 -52.64 84.05 -38.70
C LYS A 233 -51.56 83.00 -39.00
N ARG A 234 -50.55 83.30 -39.83
CA ARG A 234 -49.38 82.43 -40.03
C ARG A 234 -48.40 82.53 -38.86
N GLN A 235 -48.23 83.73 -38.29
CA GLN A 235 -47.35 84.02 -37.16
C GLN A 235 -47.85 83.31 -35.89
N ALA A 236 -49.15 83.40 -35.59
CA ALA A 236 -49.77 82.65 -34.49
C ALA A 236 -49.54 81.13 -34.61
N LYS A 237 -49.74 80.56 -35.81
CA LYS A 237 -49.46 79.14 -36.07
C LYS A 237 -47.98 78.78 -35.99
N PHE A 238 -47.08 79.64 -36.45
CA PHE A 238 -45.64 79.44 -36.27
C PHE A 238 -45.26 79.42 -34.80
N LEU A 239 -45.78 80.35 -33.98
CA LEU A 239 -45.55 80.36 -32.54
C LEU A 239 -46.11 79.10 -31.84
N GLU A 240 -47.28 78.61 -32.28
CA GLU A 240 -47.87 77.34 -31.80
C GLU A 240 -46.96 76.12 -32.07
N HIS A 241 -46.54 75.92 -33.32
CA HIS A 241 -45.63 74.80 -33.67
C HIS A 241 -44.23 74.99 -33.09
N LYS A 242 -43.73 76.23 -32.95
CA LYS A 242 -42.46 76.54 -32.28
C LYS A 242 -42.50 76.19 -30.79
N LEU A 243 -43.61 76.45 -30.11
CA LEU A 243 -43.82 76.04 -28.71
C LEU A 243 -43.88 74.51 -28.58
N LYS A 244 -44.62 73.81 -29.45
CA LYS A 244 -44.67 72.34 -29.51
C LYS A 244 -43.27 71.73 -29.75
N CYS A 245 -42.52 72.25 -30.72
CA CYS A 245 -41.13 71.88 -30.99
C CYS A 245 -40.21 72.15 -29.79
N THR A 246 -40.41 73.25 -29.07
CA THR A 246 -39.59 73.58 -27.89
C THR A 246 -39.86 72.62 -26.74
N LYS A 247 -41.14 72.30 -26.46
CA LYS A 247 -41.51 71.28 -25.47
C LYS A 247 -40.91 69.92 -25.82
N ALA A 248 -41.17 69.40 -27.01
CA ALA A 248 -40.66 68.10 -27.43
C ALA A 248 -39.13 68.01 -27.46
N ARG A 249 -38.43 69.12 -27.75
CA ARG A 249 -36.96 69.20 -27.63
C ARG A 249 -36.51 69.08 -26.17
N ASN A 250 -37.22 69.73 -25.24
CA ASN A 250 -36.89 69.66 -23.82
C ASN A 250 -37.14 68.24 -23.27
N GLU A 251 -38.27 67.60 -23.62
CA GLU A 251 -38.52 66.19 -23.26
C GLU A 251 -37.44 65.25 -23.82
N TYR A 252 -37.02 65.45 -25.08
CA TYR A 252 -35.90 64.69 -25.67
C TYR A 252 -34.57 64.90 -24.95
N LEU A 253 -34.27 66.12 -24.47
CA LEU A 253 -33.06 66.40 -23.70
C LEU A 253 -33.10 65.80 -22.29
N LEU A 254 -34.28 65.79 -21.64
CA LEU A 254 -34.49 65.12 -20.35
C LEU A 254 -34.36 63.60 -20.50
N SER A 255 -35.00 63.03 -21.52
CA SER A 255 -34.88 61.60 -21.88
C SER A 255 -33.41 61.23 -22.11
N LEU A 256 -32.68 62.03 -22.90
CA LEU A 256 -31.27 61.80 -23.21
C LEU A 256 -30.38 61.83 -21.95
N ALA A 257 -30.65 62.74 -21.01
CA ALA A 257 -29.95 62.77 -19.73
C ALA A 257 -30.25 61.51 -18.89
N SER A 258 -31.52 61.08 -18.85
CA SER A 258 -31.95 59.89 -18.11
C SER A 258 -31.33 58.61 -18.68
N VAL A 259 -31.29 58.46 -20.01
CA VAL A 259 -30.67 57.29 -20.67
C VAL A 259 -29.17 57.27 -20.44
N ASN A 260 -28.49 58.41 -20.56
CA ASN A 260 -27.05 58.48 -20.32
C ASN A 260 -26.70 58.15 -18.86
N ALA A 261 -27.57 58.52 -17.90
CA ALA A 261 -27.43 58.12 -16.50
C ALA A 261 -27.65 56.62 -16.31
N ALA A 262 -28.70 56.03 -16.88
CA ALA A 262 -28.99 54.59 -16.79
C ALA A 262 -27.87 53.73 -17.41
N VAL A 263 -27.41 54.09 -18.62
CA VAL A 263 -26.26 53.44 -19.28
C VAL A 263 -24.99 53.57 -18.42
N SER A 264 -24.74 54.75 -17.83
CA SER A 264 -23.58 54.95 -16.97
C SER A 264 -23.67 54.19 -15.65
N ASN A 265 -24.87 53.96 -15.11
CA ASN A 265 -25.06 53.17 -13.89
C ASN A 265 -24.81 51.68 -14.17
N TYR A 266 -25.42 51.14 -15.23
CA TYR A 266 -25.27 49.75 -15.61
C TYR A 266 -23.81 49.35 -15.91
N TYR A 267 -23.12 50.12 -16.75
CA TYR A 267 -21.75 49.80 -17.16
C TYR A 267 -20.66 50.13 -16.12
N LEU A 268 -20.95 50.90 -15.06
CA LEU A 268 -19.97 51.26 -14.02
C LEU A 268 -20.26 50.66 -12.63
N HIS A 269 -21.50 50.22 -12.38
CA HIS A 269 -21.95 49.73 -11.08
C HIS A 269 -22.69 48.39 -11.22
N ASP A 270 -23.85 48.35 -11.87
CA ASP A 270 -24.74 47.17 -11.80
C ASP A 270 -24.09 45.88 -12.34
N VAL A 271 -23.29 45.97 -13.42
CA VAL A 271 -22.53 44.83 -13.97
C VAL A 271 -21.41 44.35 -13.03
N LEU A 272 -20.80 45.25 -12.25
CA LEU A 272 -19.75 44.87 -11.28
C LEU A 272 -20.37 44.22 -10.05
N ASP A 273 -21.45 44.79 -9.52
CA ASP A 273 -22.21 44.24 -8.39
C ASP A 273 -22.78 42.84 -8.74
N LEU A 274 -23.17 42.60 -10.01
CA LEU A 274 -23.57 41.28 -10.53
C LEU A 274 -22.41 40.28 -10.55
N MET A 275 -21.19 40.69 -10.91
CA MET A 275 -20.00 39.84 -10.90
C MET A 275 -19.62 39.44 -9.47
N ASP A 276 -19.60 40.39 -8.53
CA ASP A 276 -19.35 40.12 -7.11
C ASP A 276 -20.46 39.24 -6.49
N CYS A 277 -21.70 39.39 -6.95
CA CYS A 277 -22.81 38.49 -6.60
C CYS A 277 -22.53 37.05 -7.06
N CYS A 278 -22.01 36.85 -8.28
CA CYS A 278 -21.62 35.54 -8.82
C CYS A 278 -20.44 34.87 -8.08
N ASP A 279 -19.52 35.63 -7.49
CA ASP A 279 -18.39 35.11 -6.72
C ASP A 279 -18.65 35.00 -5.20
N THR A 280 -19.83 35.43 -4.75
CA THR A 280 -20.20 35.48 -3.32
C THR A 280 -20.01 34.13 -2.63
N GLY A 281 -19.00 34.05 -1.76
CA GLY A 281 -18.66 32.88 -0.96
C GLY A 281 -17.81 31.80 -1.64
N PHE A 282 -17.68 31.80 -2.98
CA PHE A 282 -16.98 30.75 -3.75
C PHE A 282 -15.53 30.56 -3.28
N HIS A 283 -14.73 31.62 -3.33
CA HIS A 283 -13.31 31.58 -2.94
C HIS A 283 -13.10 31.21 -1.46
N LEU A 284 -14.01 31.65 -0.58
CA LEU A 284 -13.96 31.33 0.86
C LEU A 284 -14.26 29.85 1.10
N ALA A 285 -15.29 29.30 0.45
CA ALA A 285 -15.71 27.91 0.58
C ALA A 285 -14.65 26.95 0.00
N LEU A 286 -14.14 27.22 -1.20
CA LEU A 286 -13.06 26.47 -1.84
C LEU A 286 -11.77 26.53 -1.00
N GLY A 287 -11.37 27.74 -0.55
CA GLY A 287 -10.21 27.91 0.32
C GLY A 287 -10.33 27.17 1.66
N GLN A 288 -11.54 26.98 2.18
CA GLN A 288 -11.79 26.13 3.36
C GLN A 288 -11.66 24.63 3.04
N VAL A 289 -12.09 24.15 1.85
CA VAL A 289 -11.84 22.75 1.43
C VAL A 289 -10.34 22.50 1.34
N LEU A 290 -9.60 23.37 0.63
CA LEU A 290 -8.16 23.19 0.42
C LEU A 290 -7.37 23.25 1.74
N ARG A 291 -7.77 24.09 2.70
CA ARG A 291 -7.20 24.09 4.06
C ARG A 291 -7.55 22.84 4.87
N SER A 292 -8.73 22.25 4.65
CA SER A 292 -9.12 20.98 5.29
C SER A 292 -8.36 19.80 4.70
N TYR A 293 -8.09 19.82 3.40
CA TYR A 293 -7.20 18.90 2.69
C TYR A 293 -5.77 18.97 3.23
N THR A 294 -5.13 20.15 3.27
CA THR A 294 -3.77 20.26 3.81
C THR A 294 -3.69 19.85 5.27
N ALA A 295 -4.72 20.16 6.07
CA ALA A 295 -4.79 19.72 7.47
C ALA A 295 -4.98 18.20 7.65
N ALA A 296 -5.46 17.45 6.64
CA ALA A 296 -5.52 15.99 6.67
C ALA A 296 -4.15 15.39 6.33
N GLU A 297 -3.53 15.87 5.24
CA GLU A 297 -2.17 15.48 4.81
C GLU A 297 -1.15 15.70 5.94
N SER A 298 -1.16 16.88 6.60
CA SER A 298 -0.26 17.18 7.71
C SER A 298 -0.46 16.33 8.97
N ARG A 299 -1.66 15.76 9.20
CA ARG A 299 -1.85 14.79 10.31
C ARG A 299 -1.21 13.45 9.98
N THR A 300 -1.40 12.96 8.76
CA THR A 300 -0.76 11.73 8.25
C THR A 300 0.76 11.84 8.34
N GLN A 301 1.32 12.99 7.91
CA GLN A 301 2.74 13.28 8.03
C GLN A 301 3.22 13.34 9.50
N ALA A 302 2.46 13.96 10.40
CA ALA A 302 2.82 14.01 11.82
C ALA A 302 2.82 12.63 12.48
N SER A 303 1.83 11.78 12.16
CA SER A 303 1.77 10.39 12.62
C SER A 303 2.95 9.57 12.09
N GLN A 304 3.35 9.79 10.83
CA GLN A 304 4.56 9.16 10.26
C GLN A 304 5.84 9.59 10.99
N MET A 305 6.02 10.90 11.27
CA MET A 305 7.18 11.40 12.01
C MET A 305 7.24 10.86 13.44
N GLN A 306 6.10 10.79 14.13
CA GLN A 306 6.02 10.15 15.46
C GLN A 306 6.41 8.67 15.38
N GLY A 307 5.95 7.96 14.35
CA GLY A 307 6.27 6.55 14.15
C GLY A 307 7.75 6.29 13.89
N LEU A 308 8.43 7.17 13.15
CA LEU A 308 9.87 7.12 12.94
C LEU A 308 10.64 7.36 14.25
N GLY A 309 10.25 8.35 15.07
CA GLY A 309 10.88 8.60 16.37
C GLY A 309 10.83 7.39 17.32
N SER A 310 9.72 6.65 17.35
CA SER A 310 9.64 5.40 18.13
C SER A 310 10.52 4.27 17.57
N LEU A 311 10.88 4.29 16.29
CA LEU A 311 11.84 3.34 15.71
C LEU A 311 13.28 3.74 16.03
N GLU A 312 13.59 5.04 16.05
CA GLU A 312 14.88 5.59 16.50
C GLU A 312 15.11 5.24 17.98
N GLU A 313 14.13 5.46 18.86
CA GLU A 313 14.16 5.04 20.28
C GLU A 313 14.43 3.53 20.44
N ALA A 314 13.80 2.69 19.61
CA ALA A 314 14.04 1.24 19.65
C ALA A 314 15.45 0.84 19.18
N VAL A 315 16.04 1.59 18.24
CA VAL A 315 17.42 1.38 17.76
C VAL A 315 18.46 1.87 18.78
N GLU A 316 18.20 2.98 19.49
CA GLU A 316 19.03 3.41 20.62
C GLU A 316 18.98 2.40 21.79
N ALA A 317 17.86 1.69 21.95
CA ALA A 317 17.67 0.64 22.95
C ALA A 317 18.28 -0.74 22.60
N LEU A 318 19.20 -0.82 21.62
CA LEU A 318 19.91 -2.07 21.28
C LEU A 318 20.93 -2.47 22.35
N ASP A 319 20.70 -3.60 23.02
CA ASP A 319 21.48 -4.09 24.17
C ASP A 319 22.06 -5.51 23.95
N PRO A 320 23.23 -5.64 23.28
CA PRO A 320 23.90 -6.93 23.10
C PRO A 320 24.25 -7.69 24.40
N PRO A 321 24.75 -7.08 25.49
CA PRO A 321 25.00 -7.82 26.73
C PRO A 321 23.72 -8.27 27.44
N GLY A 322 22.63 -7.49 27.40
CA GLY A 322 21.31 -7.89 27.92
C GLY A 322 20.64 -8.98 27.09
N ASP A 323 20.68 -8.89 25.75
CA ASP A 323 20.19 -9.95 24.85
C ASP A 323 20.93 -11.27 25.11
N LYS A 324 22.25 -11.23 25.30
CA LYS A 324 23.05 -12.39 25.72
C LYS A 324 22.61 -12.94 27.10
N ALA A 325 22.29 -12.08 28.06
CA ALA A 325 21.81 -12.52 29.38
C ALA A 325 20.45 -13.24 29.26
N LYS A 326 19.51 -12.68 28.50
CA LYS A 326 18.20 -13.30 28.22
C LYS A 326 18.35 -14.65 27.50
N VAL A 327 19.28 -14.78 26.55
CA VAL A 327 19.60 -16.07 25.87
C VAL A 327 20.09 -17.13 26.86
N LEU A 328 20.94 -16.76 27.81
CA LEU A 328 21.45 -17.67 28.86
C LEU A 328 20.35 -18.06 29.88
N GLU A 329 19.47 -17.13 30.22
CA GLU A 329 18.33 -17.38 31.12
C GLU A 329 17.29 -18.33 30.50
N VAL A 330 16.80 -18.01 29.30
CA VAL A 330 15.74 -18.80 28.64
C VAL A 330 16.22 -20.21 28.30
N HIS A 331 17.52 -20.38 28.04
CA HIS A 331 18.16 -21.68 27.81
C HIS A 331 18.97 -22.18 29.02
N ALA A 332 18.63 -21.77 30.25
CA ALA A 332 19.41 -22.10 31.45
C ALA A 332 19.67 -23.60 31.64
N VAL A 333 18.77 -24.48 31.17
CA VAL A 333 18.94 -25.95 31.23
C VAL A 333 20.08 -26.47 30.32
N ALA A 334 20.40 -25.73 29.25
CA ALA A 334 21.49 -26.06 28.33
C ALA A 334 22.84 -25.42 28.75
N PHE A 335 22.79 -24.24 29.38
CA PHE A 335 23.98 -23.48 29.77
C PHE A 335 24.36 -23.58 31.26
N CYS A 336 23.54 -24.20 32.11
CA CYS A 336 23.91 -24.44 33.51
C CYS A 336 25.14 -25.38 33.60
N PRO A 337 26.13 -25.08 34.44
CA PRO A 337 27.25 -25.99 34.67
C PRO A 337 26.76 -27.37 35.15
N PRO A 338 27.38 -28.47 34.69
CA PRO A 338 27.14 -29.79 35.26
C PRO A 338 27.61 -29.86 36.72
N LEU A 339 27.20 -30.90 37.44
CA LEU A 339 27.79 -31.24 38.73
C LEU A 339 29.31 -31.43 38.59
N ARG A 340 30.05 -31.13 39.67
CA ARG A 340 31.50 -31.41 39.73
C ARG A 340 31.74 -32.92 39.66
N PHE A 341 32.89 -33.32 39.16
CA PHE A 341 33.35 -34.71 39.20
C PHE A 341 34.11 -34.93 40.50
N ASP A 342 33.53 -35.71 41.40
CA ASP A 342 34.13 -36.06 42.69
C ASP A 342 34.97 -37.34 42.60
N TYR A 343 35.84 -37.57 43.59
CA TYR A 343 36.60 -38.82 43.69
C TYR A 343 35.66 -40.02 43.93
N GLN A 344 35.92 -41.13 43.25
CA GLN A 344 35.20 -42.39 43.46
C GLN A 344 36.19 -43.43 44.01
N PRO A 345 36.16 -43.71 45.33
CA PRO A 345 37.00 -44.73 45.95
C PRO A 345 36.86 -46.10 45.27
N HIS A 346 37.98 -46.70 44.90
CA HIS A 346 38.02 -48.08 44.45
C HIS A 346 38.15 -49.01 45.67
N GLU A 347 37.32 -50.05 45.74
CA GLU A 347 37.32 -51.07 46.81
C GLU A 347 37.29 -50.54 48.27
N GLY A 348 36.85 -49.30 48.48
CA GLY A 348 36.78 -48.66 49.80
C GLY A 348 38.00 -47.83 50.20
N ASP A 349 38.87 -47.46 49.25
CA ASP A 349 40.03 -46.58 49.49
C ASP A 349 39.67 -45.27 50.25
N GLU A 350 40.24 -45.13 51.45
CA GLU A 350 40.04 -43.96 52.33
C GLU A 350 40.91 -42.74 51.92
N VAL A 351 41.76 -42.85 50.88
CA VAL A 351 42.70 -41.80 50.47
C VAL A 351 42.11 -40.86 49.41
N SER A 352 41.42 -39.81 49.85
CA SER A 352 40.88 -38.75 48.98
C SER A 352 41.91 -37.74 48.43
N ASP A 353 43.11 -37.68 49.01
CA ASP A 353 44.05 -36.57 48.86
C ASP A 353 45.44 -37.00 48.40
N ILE A 354 46.12 -36.11 47.66
CA ILE A 354 47.48 -36.35 47.16
C ILE A 354 48.46 -36.45 48.34
N ARG A 355 48.93 -37.66 48.63
CA ARG A 355 49.98 -37.90 49.62
C ARG A 355 51.37 -37.62 49.03
N VAL A 356 52.21 -36.95 49.82
CA VAL A 356 53.63 -36.69 49.49
C VAL A 356 54.49 -37.41 50.53
N GLU A 357 54.48 -38.73 50.45
CA GLU A 357 55.28 -39.60 51.32
C GLU A 357 56.77 -39.49 50.94
N VAL A 358 57.68 -39.74 51.90
CA VAL A 358 59.12 -39.44 51.76
C VAL A 358 59.73 -40.13 50.54
N GLU A 359 59.29 -41.35 50.24
CA GLU A 359 59.74 -42.18 49.11
C GLU A 359 59.29 -41.66 47.75
N LEU A 360 58.14 -40.96 47.69
CA LEU A 360 57.59 -40.35 46.46
C LEU A 360 58.03 -38.89 46.27
N ARG A 361 58.68 -38.30 47.28
CA ARG A 361 58.99 -36.87 47.34
C ARG A 361 59.92 -36.40 46.21
N ASP A 362 60.87 -37.24 45.83
CA ASP A 362 61.86 -36.94 44.79
C ASP A 362 61.31 -37.10 43.36
N GLU A 363 60.13 -37.73 43.18
CA GLU A 363 59.38 -37.67 41.92
C GLU A 363 58.41 -36.47 41.89
N ILE A 364 57.73 -36.19 43.01
CA ILE A 364 56.67 -35.18 43.10
C ILE A 364 57.24 -33.76 42.98
N LEU A 365 58.39 -33.46 43.57
CA LEU A 365 58.99 -32.11 43.53
C LEU A 365 59.45 -31.69 42.12
N PRO A 366 60.25 -32.49 41.37
CA PRO A 366 60.60 -32.15 39.99
C PRO A 366 59.37 -32.07 39.07
N ARG A 367 58.36 -32.90 39.30
CA ARG A 367 57.08 -32.87 38.55
C ARG A 367 56.33 -31.56 38.77
N ALA A 368 56.27 -31.05 40.01
CA ALA A 368 55.66 -29.74 40.29
C ALA A 368 56.43 -28.58 39.63
N GLN A 369 57.77 -28.62 39.65
CA GLN A 369 58.63 -27.63 38.98
C GLN A 369 58.50 -27.67 37.44
N ASN A 370 58.35 -28.86 36.85
CA ASN A 370 58.07 -29.01 35.42
C ASN A 370 56.70 -28.45 35.03
N ILE A 371 55.68 -28.66 35.87
CA ILE A 371 54.34 -28.10 35.63
C ILE A 371 54.37 -26.57 35.75
N GLN A 372 55.06 -26.00 36.74
CA GLN A 372 55.19 -24.55 36.90
C GLN A 372 55.89 -23.89 35.70
N SER A 373 57.09 -24.35 35.34
CA SER A 373 57.84 -23.78 34.21
C SER A 373 57.10 -23.88 32.87
N ARG A 374 56.25 -24.90 32.70
CA ARG A 374 55.34 -25.02 31.55
C ARG A 374 54.14 -24.06 31.63
N LEU A 375 53.59 -23.84 32.82
CA LEU A 375 52.49 -22.90 33.09
C LEU A 375 52.94 -21.46 32.79
N ASP A 376 54.12 -21.07 33.26
CA ASP A 376 54.72 -19.74 33.01
C ASP A 376 54.87 -19.46 31.50
N ARG A 377 55.52 -20.39 30.77
CA ARG A 377 55.69 -20.26 29.32
C ARG A 377 54.35 -20.19 28.58
N GLN A 378 53.42 -21.08 28.89
CA GLN A 378 52.10 -21.12 28.26
C GLN A 378 51.29 -19.82 28.56
N THR A 379 51.54 -19.17 29.69
CA THR A 379 50.85 -17.94 30.09
C THR A 379 51.28 -16.77 29.21
N ILE A 380 52.58 -16.63 28.98
CA ILE A 380 53.14 -15.61 28.07
C ILE A 380 52.60 -15.82 26.66
N GLU A 381 52.72 -17.04 26.11
CA GLU A 381 52.24 -17.39 24.77
C GLU A 381 50.74 -17.08 24.59
N THR A 382 49.90 -17.42 25.57
CA THR A 382 48.45 -17.21 25.48
C THR A 382 48.07 -15.72 25.56
N GLU A 383 48.80 -14.91 26.34
CA GLU A 383 48.51 -13.47 26.47
C GLU A 383 49.05 -12.64 25.29
N GLU A 384 50.08 -13.10 24.58
CA GLU A 384 50.47 -12.50 23.29
C GLU A 384 49.38 -12.71 22.24
N VAL A 385 48.83 -13.93 22.12
CA VAL A 385 47.68 -14.21 21.24
C VAL A 385 46.45 -13.40 21.64
N ASN A 386 46.19 -13.21 22.93
CA ASN A 386 45.10 -12.38 23.45
C ASN A 386 45.20 -10.91 22.99
N LYS A 387 46.41 -10.34 22.93
CA LYS A 387 46.65 -8.97 22.44
C LYS A 387 46.36 -8.86 20.95
N THR A 388 46.84 -9.80 20.13
CA THR A 388 46.50 -9.85 18.70
C THR A 388 45.00 -9.97 18.49
N LEU A 389 44.33 -10.88 19.21
CA LEU A 389 42.90 -11.12 19.12
C LEU A 389 42.07 -9.86 19.41
N LYS A 390 42.42 -9.10 20.46
CA LYS A 390 41.77 -7.82 20.80
C LYS A 390 41.99 -6.75 19.74
N ALA A 391 43.21 -6.64 19.19
CA ALA A 391 43.51 -5.68 18.12
C ALA A 391 42.74 -5.99 16.82
N THR A 392 42.61 -7.27 16.45
CA THR A 392 41.79 -7.66 15.30
C THR A 392 40.30 -7.40 15.53
N LEU A 393 39.79 -7.65 16.74
CA LEU A 393 38.40 -7.32 17.07
C LEU A 393 38.11 -5.83 16.95
N GLN A 394 39.01 -4.98 17.46
CA GLN A 394 38.89 -3.53 17.34
C GLN A 394 38.84 -3.07 15.87
N ALA A 395 39.75 -3.56 15.03
CA ALA A 395 39.78 -3.26 13.61
C ALA A 395 38.50 -3.73 12.85
N LEU A 396 37.91 -4.86 13.26
CA LEU A 396 36.63 -5.33 12.71
C LEU A 396 35.46 -4.41 13.09
N LEU A 397 35.40 -3.99 14.37
CA LEU A 397 34.35 -3.07 14.84
C LEU A 397 34.46 -1.70 14.17
N GLU A 398 35.69 -1.20 13.96
CA GLU A 398 35.92 0.04 13.19
C GLU A 398 35.45 -0.07 11.75
N VAL A 399 35.65 -1.21 11.06
CA VAL A 399 35.14 -1.41 9.69
C VAL A 399 33.61 -1.51 9.65
N VAL A 400 32.97 -2.09 10.67
CA VAL A 400 31.50 -2.21 10.76
C VAL A 400 30.83 -0.89 11.18
N ALA A 401 31.53 -0.03 11.91
CA ALA A 401 31.03 1.27 12.37
C ALA A 401 31.24 2.43 11.36
N LEU A 402 31.77 2.15 10.17
CA LEU A 402 31.84 3.14 9.09
C LEU A 402 30.45 3.33 8.45
N GLU A 403 29.87 4.52 8.63
CA GLU A 403 28.65 4.91 7.92
C GLU A 403 28.91 5.01 6.40
N ASP A 404 28.16 4.23 5.60
CA ASP A 404 28.18 4.33 4.13
C ASP A 404 27.38 5.58 3.67
N GLY A 405 27.96 6.78 3.92
CA GLY A 405 27.35 8.08 3.58
C GLY A 405 26.97 8.25 2.11
N ASP A 406 27.59 7.49 1.20
CA ASP A 406 27.25 7.43 -0.24
C ASP A 406 25.76 7.12 -0.50
N MET A 407 25.06 6.45 0.43
CA MET A 407 23.64 6.10 0.26
C MET A 407 22.70 7.32 0.23
N LEU A 408 22.97 8.37 1.01
CA LEU A 408 22.06 9.52 1.16
C LEU A 408 22.13 10.49 -0.04
N ASP A 409 23.29 10.63 -0.67
CA ASP A 409 23.47 11.49 -1.85
C ASP A 409 22.65 11.04 -3.07
N SER A 410 22.18 9.77 -3.07
CA SER A 410 21.18 9.25 -4.02
C SER A 410 19.95 10.14 -4.16
N PHE A 411 19.52 10.81 -3.08
CA PHE A 411 18.36 11.72 -3.10
C PHE A 411 18.68 13.13 -3.62
N GLN A 412 19.95 13.51 -3.69
CA GLN A 412 20.39 14.82 -4.22
C GLN A 412 20.54 14.80 -5.75
N ALA A 413 20.77 13.62 -6.34
CA ALA A 413 20.98 13.40 -7.78
C ALA A 413 19.67 13.50 -8.61
N SER A 414 19.07 14.69 -8.67
CA SER A 414 17.86 14.97 -9.47
C SER A 414 18.04 14.64 -10.97
N PRO A 415 17.35 13.61 -11.51
CA PRO A 415 17.55 13.16 -12.89
C PRO A 415 16.71 13.98 -13.87
N SER A 416 17.13 15.23 -14.12
CA SER A 416 16.47 16.16 -15.03
C SER A 416 16.61 15.76 -16.52
N THR A 417 15.83 14.75 -16.92
CA THR A 417 15.55 14.31 -18.30
C THR A 417 16.70 13.72 -19.14
N GLU A 418 16.34 12.79 -20.03
CA GLU A 418 17.19 12.08 -21.02
C GLU A 418 18.38 11.23 -20.49
N SER A 419 18.23 9.90 -20.57
CA SER A 419 18.94 9.06 -21.57
C SER A 419 19.10 7.60 -21.12
N LEU A 420 18.33 6.68 -21.70
CA LEU A 420 18.45 5.24 -21.46
C LEU A 420 19.64 4.63 -22.24
N LYS A 421 20.89 4.91 -21.84
CA LYS A 421 22.08 4.24 -22.41
C LYS A 421 23.38 4.31 -21.58
N SER A 422 23.46 3.53 -20.50
CA SER A 422 24.69 3.37 -19.72
C SER A 422 24.83 1.99 -19.06
N THR A 423 25.01 0.94 -19.88
CA THR A 423 25.55 -0.35 -19.38
C THR A 423 27.06 -0.22 -19.11
N SER A 424 27.42 0.57 -18.11
CA SER A 424 28.79 0.80 -17.66
C SER A 424 28.84 0.65 -16.14
N SER A 425 29.52 -0.41 -15.67
CA SER A 425 29.50 -0.81 -14.25
C SER A 425 29.95 0.29 -13.30
N ASP A 426 29.16 0.54 -12.25
CA ASP A 426 29.46 1.51 -11.19
C ASP A 426 30.84 1.30 -10.56
N PRO A 427 31.60 2.38 -10.29
CA PRO A 427 32.84 2.29 -9.52
C PRO A 427 32.57 1.90 -8.06
N GLY A 428 31.47 2.36 -7.46
CA GLY A 428 31.11 2.10 -6.06
C GLY A 428 30.97 0.61 -5.76
N THR A 429 30.25 -0.15 -6.60
CA THR A 429 30.05 -1.60 -6.41
C THR A 429 31.37 -2.38 -6.38
N ARG A 430 32.37 -1.95 -7.17
CA ARG A 430 33.71 -2.56 -7.20
C ARG A 430 34.52 -2.23 -5.94
N GLN A 431 34.30 -1.08 -5.32
CA GLN A 431 34.96 -0.68 -4.08
C GLN A 431 34.32 -1.37 -2.86
N ALA A 432 32.99 -1.43 -2.79
CA ALA A 432 32.25 -2.17 -1.76
C ALA A 432 32.63 -3.67 -1.75
N GLY A 433 32.70 -4.30 -2.93
CA GLY A 433 33.15 -5.69 -3.05
C GLY A 433 34.56 -5.94 -2.52
N ARG A 434 35.48 -4.98 -2.67
CA ARG A 434 36.84 -5.05 -2.11
C ARG A 434 36.86 -4.85 -0.59
N ARG A 435 36.10 -3.87 -0.06
CA ARG A 435 35.97 -3.66 1.40
C ARG A 435 35.45 -4.93 2.08
N ARG A 436 34.39 -5.54 1.52
CA ARG A 436 33.79 -6.78 2.03
C ARG A 436 34.75 -7.97 1.98
N GLY A 437 35.58 -8.09 0.94
CA GLY A 437 36.64 -9.11 0.89
C GLY A 437 37.66 -8.94 2.01
N GLN A 438 38.15 -7.70 2.22
CA GLN A 438 39.12 -7.40 3.28
C GLN A 438 38.55 -7.65 4.69
N GLN A 439 37.27 -7.35 4.89
CA GLN A 439 36.54 -7.67 6.13
C GLN A 439 36.55 -9.19 6.37
N GLN A 440 36.17 -10.01 5.38
CA GLN A 440 36.11 -11.48 5.52
C GLN A 440 37.47 -12.12 5.80
N GLU A 441 38.56 -11.60 5.22
CA GLU A 441 39.94 -12.00 5.57
C GLU A 441 40.25 -11.71 7.05
N THR A 442 39.81 -10.55 7.55
CA THR A 442 40.03 -10.10 8.92
C THR A 442 39.17 -10.88 9.93
N GLU A 443 37.92 -11.21 9.57
CA GLU A 443 37.03 -12.11 10.33
C GLU A 443 37.63 -13.50 10.45
N THR A 444 38.19 -14.04 9.35
CA THR A 444 38.86 -15.34 9.32
C THR A 444 40.10 -15.34 10.23
N PHE A 445 40.90 -14.28 10.20
CA PHE A 445 42.06 -14.11 11.09
C PHE A 445 41.65 -13.98 12.57
N TYR A 446 40.56 -13.27 12.87
CA TYR A 446 39.98 -13.18 14.22
C TYR A 446 39.56 -14.55 14.75
N ILE A 447 38.81 -15.34 13.96
CA ILE A 447 38.35 -16.69 14.34
C ILE A 447 39.55 -17.62 14.58
N MET A 448 40.58 -17.58 13.72
CA MET A 448 41.81 -18.34 13.90
C MET A 448 42.52 -17.99 15.22
N LYS A 449 42.69 -16.69 15.51
CA LYS A 449 43.31 -16.23 16.77
C LYS A 449 42.45 -16.52 18.01
N LEU A 450 41.12 -16.56 17.87
CA LEU A 450 40.21 -16.97 18.93
C LEU A 450 40.37 -18.46 19.26
N GLN A 451 40.46 -19.32 18.23
CA GLN A 451 40.72 -20.75 18.41
C GLN A 451 42.07 -21.01 19.10
N GLU A 452 43.12 -20.30 18.68
CA GLU A 452 44.46 -20.36 19.28
C GLU A 452 44.42 -19.94 20.76
N TYR A 453 43.82 -18.79 21.08
CA TYR A 453 43.65 -18.29 22.45
C TYR A 453 42.85 -19.25 23.34
N LEU A 454 41.73 -19.80 22.85
CA LEU A 454 40.90 -20.75 23.60
C LEU A 454 41.66 -22.07 23.85
N SER A 455 42.48 -22.51 22.90
CA SER A 455 43.32 -23.71 23.06
C SER A 455 44.40 -23.50 24.14
N GLY A 456 45.13 -22.37 24.10
CA GLY A 456 46.11 -21.99 25.12
C GLY A 456 45.47 -21.87 26.50
N ARG A 457 44.33 -21.18 26.61
CA ARG A 457 43.55 -21.05 27.85
C ARG A 457 43.07 -22.40 28.40
N SER A 458 42.74 -23.37 27.53
CA SER A 458 42.40 -24.73 27.94
C SER A 458 43.61 -25.47 28.53
N VAL A 459 44.80 -25.29 27.98
CA VAL A 459 46.05 -25.85 28.54
C VAL A 459 46.41 -25.17 29.85
N LEU A 460 46.28 -23.84 29.95
CA LEU A 460 46.49 -23.09 31.19
C LEU A 460 45.62 -23.63 32.33
N ALA A 461 44.30 -23.73 32.16
CA ALA A 461 43.41 -24.24 33.20
C ALA A 461 43.80 -25.65 33.70
N LYS A 462 44.29 -26.51 32.80
CA LYS A 462 44.75 -27.88 33.11
C LYS A 462 46.11 -27.94 33.80
N LEU A 463 47.00 -26.97 33.54
CA LEU A 463 48.30 -26.85 34.22
C LEU A 463 48.14 -26.16 35.58
N GLN A 464 47.37 -25.07 35.64
CA GLN A 464 47.05 -24.29 36.83
C GLN A 464 46.48 -25.18 37.95
N ALA A 465 45.37 -25.88 37.69
CA ALA A 465 44.72 -26.75 38.68
C ALA A 465 45.62 -27.91 39.16
N LYS A 466 46.53 -28.39 38.30
CA LYS A 466 47.53 -29.42 38.67
C LYS A 466 48.68 -28.84 39.48
N HIS A 467 49.11 -27.61 39.18
CA HIS A 467 50.11 -26.91 40.00
C HIS A 467 49.55 -26.66 41.40
N GLU A 468 48.37 -26.05 41.50
CA GLU A 468 47.71 -25.70 42.76
C GLU A 468 47.55 -26.93 43.67
N LYS A 469 47.02 -28.05 43.15
CA LYS A 469 46.84 -29.26 43.96
C LYS A 469 48.14 -29.96 44.36
N LEU A 470 49.18 -29.93 43.51
CA LEU A 470 50.52 -30.41 43.91
C LEU A 470 51.18 -29.48 44.92
N GLN A 471 51.01 -28.17 44.78
CA GLN A 471 51.60 -27.16 45.67
C GLN A 471 50.95 -27.21 47.06
N GLU A 472 49.61 -27.35 47.14
CA GLU A 472 48.89 -27.68 48.37
C GLU A 472 49.47 -28.93 49.07
N ALA A 473 49.64 -30.03 48.32
CA ALA A 473 50.11 -31.30 48.86
C ALA A 473 51.57 -31.21 49.36
N ILE A 474 52.45 -30.53 48.62
CA ILE A 474 53.85 -30.28 49.01
C ILE A 474 53.93 -29.39 50.26
N GLN A 475 53.03 -28.42 50.42
CA GLN A 475 52.95 -27.60 51.64
C GLN A 475 52.47 -28.40 52.85
N ARG A 476 51.47 -29.29 52.68
CA ARG A 476 50.99 -30.19 53.75
C ARG A 476 52.05 -31.23 54.15
N GLY A 477 52.84 -31.73 53.20
CA GLY A 477 53.96 -32.67 53.39
C GLY A 477 55.29 -32.05 53.85
N GLY A 478 55.27 -30.84 54.43
CA GLY A 478 56.48 -30.16 54.90
C GLY A 478 57.12 -30.82 56.16
N PRO A 479 58.46 -30.81 56.35
CA PRO A 479 59.14 -31.50 57.46
C PRO A 479 58.86 -31.00 58.90
N HIS A 480 57.82 -30.20 59.13
CA HIS A 480 57.51 -29.53 60.40
C HIS A 480 56.05 -29.71 60.86
N SER A 481 55.24 -30.56 60.20
CA SER A 481 53.86 -30.84 60.63
C SER A 481 53.73 -31.90 61.74
N TRP A 482 54.80 -32.66 62.03
CA TRP A 482 54.82 -33.64 63.13
C TRP A 482 55.22 -33.01 64.47
N SER A 483 54.28 -32.28 65.08
CA SER A 483 54.30 -32.02 66.52
C SER A 483 52.93 -32.36 67.12
N PRO A 484 52.82 -33.39 67.97
CA PRO A 484 51.73 -33.48 68.94
C PRO A 484 51.70 -32.23 69.84
N TRP A 485 50.57 -31.95 70.48
CA TRP A 485 50.29 -30.77 71.32
C TRP A 485 50.23 -29.42 70.58
N SER A 486 49.06 -29.13 69.99
CA SER A 486 48.52 -27.76 69.88
C SER A 486 47.00 -27.80 69.76
N LEU A 487 46.30 -27.19 70.72
CA LEU A 487 44.86 -26.93 70.69
C LEU A 487 44.59 -25.54 70.06
N PRO A 488 43.39 -25.27 69.53
CA PRO A 488 43.19 -24.22 68.52
C PRO A 488 43.00 -22.81 69.09
N PRO A 489 43.45 -21.77 68.36
CA PRO A 489 42.89 -20.42 68.42
C PRO A 489 41.84 -20.18 67.32
N HIS A 490 40.87 -19.33 67.64
CA HIS A 490 39.84 -18.82 66.73
C HIS A 490 40.25 -17.43 66.17
N LEU A 491 39.57 -16.96 65.12
CA LEU A 491 39.55 -15.59 64.56
C LEU A 491 40.65 -15.14 63.57
N GLN A 492 40.21 -14.24 62.68
CA GLN A 492 40.88 -13.57 61.54
C GLN A 492 41.17 -14.45 60.31
N GLY A 493 40.72 -14.11 59.08
CA GLY A 493 39.89 -12.98 58.65
C GLY A 493 40.07 -12.70 57.15
N ASP A 494 39.03 -12.19 56.49
CA ASP A 494 39.05 -11.53 55.16
C ASP A 494 39.71 -12.27 53.99
N LYS A 495 38.98 -13.20 53.37
CA LYS A 495 39.22 -13.57 51.96
C LYS A 495 38.01 -14.09 51.16
N GLU A 496 36.80 -13.67 51.52
CA GLU A 496 35.54 -14.15 50.91
C GLU A 496 34.89 -13.15 49.92
N GLU A 497 35.65 -12.16 49.43
CA GLU A 497 35.19 -11.18 48.43
C GLU A 497 35.73 -11.45 47.00
N ARG A 498 35.38 -12.59 46.39
CA ARG A 498 35.37 -12.69 44.91
C ARG A 498 34.58 -13.82 44.24
N GLU A 499 33.97 -14.76 44.97
CA GLU A 499 33.20 -15.86 44.36
C GLU A 499 31.66 -15.66 44.42
N VAL A 500 31.19 -14.49 44.88
CA VAL A 500 29.76 -14.16 45.00
C VAL A 500 29.27 -13.38 43.77
N SER A 501 28.86 -14.08 42.71
CA SER A 501 28.15 -13.46 41.56
C SER A 501 27.33 -14.45 40.71
N TRP A 502 27.70 -15.74 40.66
CA TRP A 502 27.13 -16.69 39.68
C TRP A 502 26.24 -17.80 40.26
N THR A 503 25.99 -17.80 41.56
CA THR A 503 25.35 -18.93 42.28
C THR A 503 23.91 -18.71 42.74
N GLN A 504 23.36 -17.48 42.66
CA GLN A 504 22.02 -17.18 43.18
C GLN A 504 20.85 -17.39 42.19
N TYR A 505 21.09 -17.53 40.88
CA TYR A 505 20.01 -17.65 39.89
C TYR A 505 19.47 -19.08 39.69
N THR A 506 20.10 -20.10 40.28
CA THR A 506 19.87 -21.52 39.95
C THR A 506 19.26 -22.36 41.08
N GLN A 507 18.48 -21.74 41.98
CA GLN A 507 17.68 -22.45 43.00
C GLN A 507 16.18 -22.13 42.94
N ARG A 508 15.50 -22.57 41.87
CA ARG A 508 14.05 -22.86 41.88
C ARG A 508 13.66 -23.86 40.78
N LYS A 509 12.85 -24.86 41.14
CA LYS A 509 12.21 -25.88 40.28
C LYS A 509 13.15 -26.83 39.49
N PHE A 510 13.81 -27.75 40.20
CA PHE A 510 14.23 -29.04 39.64
C PHE A 510 13.30 -30.16 40.11
N GLN A 511 12.38 -30.62 39.26
CA GLN A 511 11.75 -31.95 39.33
C GLN A 511 11.11 -32.33 37.98
N LYS A 512 11.84 -33.07 37.14
CA LYS A 512 11.36 -34.25 36.37
C LYS A 512 12.52 -34.90 35.60
N SER A 513 12.31 -36.16 35.23
CA SER A 513 13.31 -37.12 34.74
C SER A 513 14.19 -36.62 33.58
N ARG A 514 15.49 -36.99 33.61
CA ARG A 514 16.36 -37.01 32.42
C ARG A 514 16.30 -38.40 31.77
N HIS A 515 16.44 -38.47 30.46
CA HIS A 515 16.90 -39.67 29.74
C HIS A 515 18.11 -39.30 28.85
N PRO A 516 19.08 -40.22 28.63
CA PRO A 516 20.24 -39.98 27.78
C PRO A 516 19.90 -40.18 26.29
N ARG A 517 20.74 -39.62 25.40
CA ARG A 517 20.63 -39.83 23.94
C ARG A 517 21.09 -41.25 23.57
N PRO A 518 20.34 -42.00 22.73
CA PRO A 518 20.82 -43.24 22.14
C PRO A 518 21.69 -42.98 20.90
N SER A 519 22.51 -43.96 20.53
CA SER A 519 23.02 -44.12 19.16
C SER A 519 21.91 -44.64 18.23
N SER A 520 22.13 -44.58 16.91
CA SER A 520 21.23 -45.19 15.91
C SER A 520 20.92 -46.66 16.27
N GLN A 521 19.63 -47.00 16.40
CA GLN A 521 19.19 -48.27 16.99
C GLN A 521 19.50 -49.52 16.12
N TYR A 522 19.81 -49.35 14.85
CA TYR A 522 19.91 -50.44 13.87
C TYR A 522 21.33 -50.54 13.29
N ASN A 523 21.81 -51.77 13.08
CA ASN A 523 23.13 -52.08 12.51
C ASN A 523 23.17 -51.98 10.97
N GLN A 524 22.22 -51.26 10.35
CA GLN A 524 22.10 -51.06 8.91
C GLN A 524 21.73 -49.60 8.65
N LYS A 525 22.23 -49.03 7.54
CA LYS A 525 21.82 -47.68 7.09
C LYS A 525 20.39 -47.70 6.58
N LEU A 526 19.67 -46.59 6.76
CA LEU A 526 18.31 -46.46 6.23
C LEU A 526 18.32 -45.97 4.78
N PHE A 527 19.11 -44.95 4.46
CA PHE A 527 19.32 -44.47 3.07
C PHE A 527 20.73 -44.86 2.60
N GLY A 528 20.89 -45.26 1.33
CA GLY A 528 22.16 -45.84 0.86
C GLY A 528 22.41 -47.22 1.46
N GLY A 529 21.36 -48.06 1.51
CA GLY A 529 21.36 -49.35 2.20
C GLY A 529 20.38 -50.35 1.57
N ASP A 530 20.50 -51.60 2.03
CA ASP A 530 19.70 -52.73 1.57
C ASP A 530 18.40 -52.81 2.36
N MET A 531 17.26 -52.60 1.69
CA MET A 531 15.94 -52.57 2.33
C MET A 531 15.53 -53.92 2.90
N GLU A 532 15.91 -55.05 2.29
CA GLU A 532 15.58 -56.38 2.81
C GLU A 532 16.37 -56.64 4.10
N LYS A 533 17.66 -56.34 4.13
CA LYS A 533 18.48 -56.42 5.36
C LYS A 533 18.01 -55.44 6.44
N PHE A 534 17.53 -54.26 6.07
CA PHE A 534 16.95 -53.31 7.02
C PHE A 534 15.66 -53.86 7.64
N ILE A 535 14.72 -54.38 6.83
CA ILE A 535 13.47 -54.99 7.32
C ILE A 535 13.78 -56.18 8.23
N GLN A 536 14.70 -57.08 7.83
CA GLN A 536 15.12 -58.23 8.64
C GLN A 536 15.78 -57.85 9.98
N SER A 537 16.48 -56.72 10.06
CA SER A 537 17.20 -56.29 11.27
C SER A 537 16.43 -55.31 12.17
N SER A 538 15.41 -54.62 11.63
CA SER A 538 14.51 -53.75 12.39
C SER A 538 13.22 -54.44 12.84
N GLY A 539 12.84 -55.53 12.17
CA GLY A 539 11.55 -56.19 12.37
C GLY A 539 10.35 -55.42 11.80
N GLN A 540 10.57 -54.28 11.15
CA GLN A 540 9.51 -53.45 10.57
C GLN A 540 9.13 -53.96 9.17
N PRO A 541 7.92 -54.53 8.95
CA PRO A 541 7.53 -55.09 7.64
C PRO A 541 7.33 -54.02 6.54
N VAL A 542 7.13 -52.76 6.94
CA VAL A 542 7.30 -51.58 6.09
C VAL A 542 8.21 -50.62 6.89
N PRO A 543 9.30 -50.09 6.33
CA PRO A 543 10.19 -49.18 7.06
C PRO A 543 9.46 -47.89 7.50
N LEU A 544 9.70 -47.43 8.73
CA LEU A 544 9.03 -46.27 9.35
C LEU A 544 9.06 -44.99 8.48
N VAL A 545 10.14 -44.75 7.74
CA VAL A 545 10.25 -43.62 6.79
C VAL A 545 9.23 -43.71 5.64
N VAL A 546 8.91 -44.92 5.16
CA VAL A 546 7.86 -45.13 4.15
C VAL A 546 6.49 -44.97 4.79
N GLU A 547 6.25 -45.66 5.90
CA GLU A 547 4.96 -45.66 6.59
C GLU A 547 4.54 -44.24 7.01
N SER A 548 5.40 -43.51 7.73
CA SER A 548 5.07 -42.17 8.21
C SER A 548 5.05 -41.11 7.12
N CYS A 549 5.88 -41.19 6.07
CA CYS A 549 5.74 -40.28 4.93
C CYS A 549 4.38 -40.48 4.22
N VAL A 550 3.98 -41.73 4.00
CA VAL A 550 2.67 -42.07 3.41
C VAL A 550 1.52 -41.63 4.31
N ARG A 551 1.58 -41.92 5.62
CA ARG A 551 0.60 -41.47 6.63
C ARG A 551 0.45 -39.95 6.62
N PHE A 552 1.56 -39.21 6.58
CA PHE A 552 1.58 -37.76 6.61
C PHE A 552 0.99 -37.11 5.35
N ILE A 553 1.34 -37.63 4.16
CA ILE A 553 0.80 -37.14 2.88
C ILE A 553 -0.67 -37.57 2.73
N ASN A 554 -1.07 -38.73 3.24
CA ASN A 554 -2.49 -39.13 3.27
C ASN A 554 -3.35 -38.21 4.15
N LEU A 555 -2.83 -37.80 5.32
CA LEU A 555 -3.55 -36.94 6.25
C LEU A 555 -3.65 -35.46 5.81
N ASN A 556 -2.65 -34.95 5.07
CA ASN A 556 -2.53 -33.51 4.82
C ASN A 556 -2.43 -33.13 3.32
N GLY A 557 -2.10 -34.08 2.45
CA GLY A 557 -1.58 -33.81 1.11
C GLY A 557 -2.36 -34.38 -0.06
N LEU A 558 -3.49 -35.06 0.17
CA LEU A 558 -4.33 -35.60 -0.92
C LEU A 558 -4.83 -34.52 -1.90
N GLN A 559 -5.04 -33.30 -1.41
CA GLN A 559 -5.51 -32.13 -2.19
C GLN A 559 -4.36 -31.14 -2.52
N HIS A 560 -3.09 -31.50 -2.28
CA HIS A 560 -1.96 -30.57 -2.46
C HIS A 560 -1.49 -30.52 -3.92
N GLU A 561 -1.69 -29.38 -4.59
CA GLU A 561 -1.36 -29.23 -6.01
C GLU A 561 0.11 -29.60 -6.32
N GLY A 562 0.31 -30.47 -7.30
CA GLY A 562 1.64 -30.87 -7.76
C GLY A 562 2.47 -31.66 -6.74
N ILE A 563 1.85 -32.29 -5.74
CA ILE A 563 2.54 -33.19 -4.80
C ILE A 563 3.39 -34.23 -5.56
N PHE A 564 4.60 -34.52 -5.07
CA PHE A 564 5.68 -35.25 -5.77
C PHE A 564 6.24 -34.62 -7.07
N ARG A 565 5.52 -33.76 -7.79
CA ARG A 565 6.04 -33.00 -8.95
C ARG A 565 6.88 -31.81 -8.51
N VAL A 566 6.41 -31.05 -7.53
CA VAL A 566 7.15 -29.97 -6.89
C VAL A 566 8.31 -30.55 -6.06
N SER A 567 9.43 -29.83 -5.98
CA SER A 567 10.61 -30.23 -5.22
C SER A 567 10.68 -29.46 -3.91
N GLY A 568 10.58 -30.19 -2.78
CA GLY A 568 10.74 -29.61 -1.45
C GLY A 568 12.12 -28.99 -1.21
N ALA A 569 12.18 -28.13 -0.20
CA ALA A 569 13.40 -27.40 0.16
C ALA A 569 14.51 -28.39 0.56
N GLN A 570 15.62 -28.40 -0.17
CA GLN A 570 16.64 -29.46 -0.03
C GLN A 570 17.26 -29.55 1.37
N LEU A 571 17.39 -28.43 2.10
CA LEU A 571 17.80 -28.42 3.50
C LEU A 571 16.82 -29.21 4.38
N ARG A 572 15.51 -28.97 4.23
CA ARG A 572 14.43 -29.64 4.98
C ARG A 572 14.32 -31.12 4.62
N VAL A 573 14.58 -31.48 3.36
CA VAL A 573 14.72 -32.88 2.92
C VAL A 573 15.90 -33.57 3.63
N SER A 574 17.03 -32.87 3.84
CA SER A 574 18.16 -33.41 4.62
C SER A 574 17.80 -33.54 6.11
N GLU A 575 17.22 -32.51 6.74
CA GLU A 575 16.80 -32.53 8.15
C GLU A 575 15.89 -33.74 8.47
N ILE A 576 14.86 -33.96 7.65
CA ILE A 576 13.88 -35.02 7.84
C ILE A 576 14.52 -36.39 7.57
N ARG A 577 15.37 -36.52 6.54
CA ARG A 577 16.19 -37.73 6.31
C ARG A 577 17.08 -38.05 7.52
N GLU A 578 17.79 -37.06 8.04
CA GLU A 578 18.74 -37.23 9.15
C GLU A 578 18.04 -37.59 10.45
N ALA A 579 16.80 -37.15 10.67
CA ALA A 579 15.97 -37.62 11.78
C ALA A 579 15.62 -39.12 11.64
N PHE A 580 15.15 -39.54 10.46
CA PHE A 580 14.88 -40.97 10.21
C PHE A 580 16.13 -41.85 10.33
N GLU A 581 17.31 -41.38 9.90
CA GLU A 581 18.60 -42.10 10.07
C GLU A 581 19.04 -42.18 11.56
N ARG A 582 18.57 -41.29 12.43
CA ARG A 582 18.74 -41.41 13.90
C ARG A 582 17.74 -42.38 14.54
N GLY A 583 16.70 -42.81 13.82
CA GLY A 583 15.58 -43.59 14.35
C GLY A 583 14.46 -42.75 14.97
N GLU A 584 14.42 -41.45 14.67
CA GLU A 584 13.34 -40.53 15.07
C GLU A 584 12.24 -40.49 13.99
N ASP A 585 10.97 -40.31 14.37
CA ASP A 585 9.90 -39.96 13.43
C ASP A 585 9.61 -38.44 13.48
N PRO A 586 10.16 -37.63 12.56
CA PRO A 586 9.87 -36.19 12.49
C PRO A 586 8.43 -35.87 12.06
N LEU A 587 7.60 -36.87 11.71
CA LEU A 587 6.25 -36.71 11.17
C LEU A 587 5.15 -37.08 12.18
N VAL A 588 5.49 -37.29 13.46
CA VAL A 588 4.51 -37.30 14.57
C VAL A 588 4.26 -35.87 15.06
N ASP A 589 5.32 -35.19 15.52
CA ASP A 589 5.24 -33.84 16.13
C ASP A 589 6.03 -32.74 15.38
N GLY A 590 6.88 -33.10 14.41
CA GLY A 590 7.94 -32.22 13.89
C GLY A 590 7.72 -31.59 12.51
N CYS A 591 6.64 -31.93 11.81
CA CYS A 591 6.31 -31.44 10.47
C CYS A 591 4.84 -31.00 10.36
N THR A 592 4.58 -30.05 9.48
CA THR A 592 3.26 -29.44 9.23
C THR A 592 2.84 -29.57 7.78
N ALA A 593 1.59 -29.26 7.42
CA ALA A 593 1.14 -29.31 6.02
C ALA A 593 2.01 -28.46 5.05
N HIS A 594 2.81 -27.51 5.53
CA HIS A 594 3.79 -26.78 4.71
C HIS A 594 5.08 -27.57 4.38
N ASP A 595 5.32 -28.70 5.03
CA ASP A 595 6.47 -29.57 4.77
C ASP A 595 6.18 -30.62 3.67
N LEU A 596 4.96 -30.67 3.11
CA LEU A 596 4.49 -31.74 2.22
C LEU A 596 5.43 -32.03 1.03
N ASP A 597 5.89 -31.02 0.29
CA ASP A 597 6.84 -31.23 -0.82
C ASP A 597 8.20 -31.74 -0.35
N SER A 598 8.58 -31.44 0.90
CA SER A 598 9.81 -31.97 1.51
C SER A 598 9.64 -33.40 1.99
N VAL A 599 8.49 -33.76 2.56
CA VAL A 599 8.14 -35.15 2.94
C VAL A 599 8.02 -36.04 1.69
N ALA A 600 7.35 -35.54 0.64
CA ALA A 600 7.29 -36.17 -0.68
C ALA A 600 8.69 -36.27 -1.33
N GLY A 601 9.56 -35.27 -1.11
CA GLY A 601 10.97 -35.29 -1.48
C GLY A 601 11.75 -36.39 -0.76
N VAL A 602 11.56 -36.55 0.55
CA VAL A 602 12.21 -37.60 1.37
C VAL A 602 11.77 -38.99 0.96
N LEU A 603 10.46 -39.22 0.73
CA LEU A 603 9.95 -40.52 0.31
C LEU A 603 10.53 -40.95 -1.05
N LYS A 604 10.64 -40.02 -2.01
CA LYS A 604 11.36 -40.29 -3.28
C LYS A 604 12.86 -40.50 -3.06
N LEU A 605 13.49 -39.69 -2.21
CA LEU A 605 14.92 -39.79 -1.91
C LEU A 605 15.27 -41.16 -1.30
N TYR A 606 14.42 -41.68 -0.41
CA TYR A 606 14.56 -43.00 0.19
C TYR A 606 14.67 -44.08 -0.90
N PHE A 607 13.62 -44.26 -1.71
CA PHE A 607 13.60 -45.30 -2.74
C PHE A 607 14.70 -45.15 -3.79
N ARG A 608 15.03 -43.91 -4.20
CA ARG A 608 16.14 -43.62 -5.12
C ARG A 608 17.52 -43.96 -4.55
N SER A 609 17.63 -44.10 -3.22
CA SER A 609 18.89 -44.37 -2.51
C SER A 609 19.06 -45.82 -2.05
N LEU A 610 18.18 -46.73 -2.43
CA LEU A 610 18.30 -48.13 -2.03
C LEU A 610 19.35 -48.87 -2.85
N GLU A 611 20.17 -49.68 -2.17
CA GLU A 611 21.23 -50.50 -2.75
C GLU A 611 21.02 -51.97 -2.30
N PRO A 612 20.41 -52.85 -3.11
CA PRO A 612 19.91 -52.63 -4.49
C PRO A 612 18.61 -51.81 -4.55
N PRO A 613 18.27 -51.22 -5.73
CA PRO A 613 17.00 -50.52 -5.95
C PRO A 613 15.80 -51.49 -5.93
N LEU A 614 14.59 -50.96 -5.66
CA LEU A 614 13.34 -51.73 -5.57
C LEU A 614 13.05 -52.63 -6.78
N PHE A 615 13.46 -52.19 -7.96
CA PHE A 615 13.41 -52.98 -9.19
C PHE A 615 14.86 -53.26 -9.62
N PRO A 616 15.39 -54.48 -9.40
CA PRO A 616 16.76 -54.82 -9.74
C PRO A 616 17.07 -54.63 -11.23
N PRO A 617 18.28 -54.19 -11.61
CA PRO A 617 18.67 -54.00 -13.01
C PRO A 617 18.46 -55.24 -13.90
N ASP A 618 18.56 -56.43 -13.32
CA ASP A 618 18.38 -57.71 -14.01
C ASP A 618 16.94 -57.89 -14.55
N LEU A 619 15.93 -57.28 -13.91
CA LEU A 619 14.54 -57.29 -14.36
C LEU A 619 14.20 -56.12 -15.30
N PHE A 620 15.06 -55.10 -15.40
CA PHE A 620 14.76 -53.84 -16.10
C PHE A 620 14.34 -54.06 -17.56
N GLY A 621 15.06 -54.94 -18.28
CA GLY A 621 14.75 -55.25 -19.68
C GLY A 621 13.44 -56.01 -19.87
N GLU A 622 13.18 -57.02 -19.03
CA GLU A 622 11.94 -57.81 -19.07
C GLU A 622 10.72 -56.94 -18.72
N LEU A 623 10.87 -56.07 -17.71
CA LEU A 623 9.83 -55.12 -17.29
C LEU A 623 9.55 -54.06 -18.36
N LEU A 624 10.57 -53.53 -19.05
CA LEU A 624 10.35 -52.58 -20.15
C LEU A 624 9.65 -53.22 -21.36
N ALA A 625 9.93 -54.48 -21.68
CA ALA A 625 9.25 -55.19 -22.76
C ALA A 625 7.73 -55.31 -22.51
N SER A 626 7.29 -55.42 -21.25
CA SER A 626 5.85 -55.43 -20.93
C SER A 626 5.12 -54.14 -21.31
N ALA A 627 5.80 -52.98 -21.32
CA ALA A 627 5.20 -51.71 -21.71
C ALA A 627 4.82 -51.68 -23.21
N GLU A 628 5.43 -52.53 -24.04
CA GLU A 628 5.20 -52.61 -25.48
C GLU A 628 4.00 -53.50 -25.85
N LEU A 629 3.43 -54.25 -24.90
CA LEU A 629 2.21 -55.04 -25.11
C LEU A 629 1.00 -54.13 -25.35
N GLU A 630 0.17 -54.46 -26.33
CA GLU A 630 -0.98 -53.64 -26.75
C GLU A 630 -2.12 -53.66 -25.72
N THR A 631 -2.41 -54.81 -25.09
CA THR A 631 -3.49 -54.93 -24.11
C THR A 631 -3.02 -54.63 -22.69
N MET A 632 -3.92 -54.11 -21.86
CA MET A 632 -3.65 -53.84 -20.45
C MET A 632 -3.58 -55.15 -19.64
N GLU A 633 -4.39 -56.14 -20.04
CA GLU A 633 -4.52 -57.46 -19.42
C GLU A 633 -3.22 -58.25 -19.50
N GLU A 634 -2.68 -58.46 -20.71
CA GLU A 634 -1.43 -59.19 -20.92
C GLU A 634 -0.25 -58.50 -20.23
N ARG A 635 -0.25 -57.15 -20.21
CA ARG A 635 0.75 -56.36 -19.49
C ARG A 635 0.67 -56.57 -17.98
N VAL A 636 -0.53 -56.50 -17.39
CA VAL A 636 -0.73 -56.71 -15.95
C VAL A 636 -0.33 -58.14 -15.54
N GLU A 637 -0.65 -59.13 -16.35
CA GLU A 637 -0.27 -60.54 -16.11
C GLU A 637 1.25 -60.76 -16.23
N LEU A 638 1.89 -60.26 -17.29
CA LEU A 638 3.35 -60.36 -17.44
C LEU A 638 4.08 -59.61 -16.32
N VAL A 639 3.66 -58.39 -15.98
CA VAL A 639 4.27 -57.62 -14.89
C VAL A 639 4.09 -58.35 -13.56
N SER A 640 2.90 -58.87 -13.24
CA SER A 640 2.69 -59.65 -12.01
C SER A 640 3.62 -60.89 -11.95
N SER A 641 3.75 -61.62 -13.05
CA SER A 641 4.66 -62.77 -13.15
C SER A 641 6.14 -62.38 -13.01
N LEU A 642 6.55 -61.18 -13.45
CA LEU A 642 7.91 -60.69 -13.27
C LEU A 642 8.17 -60.22 -11.83
N LEU A 643 7.20 -59.53 -11.20
CA LEU A 643 7.34 -59.07 -9.82
C LEU A 643 7.31 -60.23 -8.81
N ALA A 644 6.68 -61.36 -9.13
CA ALA A 644 6.75 -62.58 -8.32
C ALA A 644 8.18 -63.15 -8.13
N ARG A 645 9.19 -62.64 -8.86
CA ARG A 645 10.62 -62.94 -8.67
C ARG A 645 11.31 -62.08 -7.60
N LEU A 646 10.64 -61.06 -7.07
CA LEU A 646 11.17 -60.17 -6.03
C LEU A 646 11.02 -60.77 -4.62
N PRO A 647 11.88 -60.42 -3.65
CA PRO A 647 11.73 -60.86 -2.26
C PRO A 647 10.40 -60.40 -1.64
N GLY A 648 9.81 -61.25 -0.79
CA GLY A 648 8.54 -60.96 -0.10
C GLY A 648 8.49 -59.59 0.61
N PRO A 649 9.51 -59.16 1.37
CA PRO A 649 9.56 -57.84 1.99
C PRO A 649 9.49 -56.69 0.97
N VAL A 650 10.14 -56.83 -0.19
CA VAL A 650 10.11 -55.85 -1.27
C VAL A 650 8.71 -55.76 -1.87
N LEU A 651 8.04 -56.90 -2.08
CA LEU A 651 6.66 -56.96 -2.56
C LEU A 651 5.65 -56.35 -1.58
N VAL A 652 5.84 -56.50 -0.26
CA VAL A 652 4.99 -55.82 0.75
C VAL A 652 5.12 -54.30 0.64
N VAL A 653 6.34 -53.76 0.58
CA VAL A 653 6.58 -52.31 0.45
C VAL A 653 6.07 -51.76 -0.89
N LEU A 654 6.27 -52.49 -1.99
CA LEU A 654 5.73 -52.10 -3.31
C LEU A 654 4.19 -52.09 -3.32
N ARG A 655 3.55 -53.13 -2.79
CA ARG A 655 2.08 -53.22 -2.66
C ARG A 655 1.52 -52.06 -1.83
N TYR A 656 2.19 -51.71 -0.72
CA TYR A 656 1.84 -50.56 0.12
C TYR A 656 1.96 -49.23 -0.64
N LEU A 657 3.11 -48.98 -1.28
CA LEU A 657 3.38 -47.76 -2.04
C LEU A 657 2.40 -47.56 -3.22
N PHE A 658 2.21 -48.58 -4.06
CA PHE A 658 1.36 -48.44 -5.24
C PHE A 658 -0.14 -48.37 -4.91
N THR A 659 -0.58 -48.96 -3.80
CA THR A 659 -1.97 -48.76 -3.30
C THR A 659 -2.16 -47.33 -2.79
N PHE A 660 -1.17 -46.74 -2.12
CA PHE A 660 -1.18 -45.31 -1.76
C PHE A 660 -1.19 -44.40 -3.01
N LEU A 661 -0.32 -44.62 -3.99
CA LEU A 661 -0.29 -43.81 -5.21
C LEU A 661 -1.58 -43.93 -6.03
N ASN A 662 -2.22 -45.11 -6.05
CA ASN A 662 -3.54 -45.30 -6.63
C ASN A 662 -4.63 -44.48 -5.91
N HIS A 663 -4.56 -44.35 -4.58
CA HIS A 663 -5.49 -43.50 -3.83
C HIS A 663 -5.22 -42.01 -4.05
N LEU A 664 -3.96 -41.58 -4.06
CA LEU A 664 -3.59 -40.19 -4.31
C LEU A 664 -4.06 -39.72 -5.71
N ALA A 665 -3.98 -40.59 -6.71
CA ALA A 665 -4.48 -40.34 -8.06
C ALA A 665 -6.02 -40.20 -8.15
N GLN A 666 -6.78 -40.59 -7.12
CA GLN A 666 -8.25 -40.40 -7.10
C GLN A 666 -8.66 -38.95 -6.77
N TYR A 667 -7.70 -38.09 -6.41
CA TYR A 667 -7.88 -36.65 -6.16
C TYR A 667 -7.19 -35.80 -7.25
N SER A 668 -6.97 -36.36 -8.46
CA SER A 668 -6.20 -35.71 -9.53
C SER A 668 -6.84 -34.41 -10.07
N ASP A 669 -8.13 -34.22 -9.83
CA ASP A 669 -8.90 -33.01 -10.13
C ASP A 669 -8.61 -31.84 -9.17
N GLU A 670 -8.26 -32.14 -7.91
CA GLU A 670 -7.80 -31.14 -6.93
C GLU A 670 -6.27 -31.00 -6.90
N ASN A 671 -5.53 -32.11 -6.90
CA ASN A 671 -4.06 -32.10 -6.74
C ASN A 671 -3.26 -32.04 -8.05
N MET A 672 -3.90 -32.08 -9.22
CA MET A 672 -3.28 -32.04 -10.57
C MET A 672 -2.31 -33.19 -10.88
N MET A 673 -2.34 -34.29 -10.11
CA MET A 673 -1.42 -35.43 -10.20
C MET A 673 -2.16 -36.74 -10.56
N ASP A 674 -2.51 -36.87 -11.84
CA ASP A 674 -3.02 -38.11 -12.43
C ASP A 674 -1.99 -39.28 -12.40
N PRO A 675 -2.38 -40.53 -12.71
CA PRO A 675 -1.49 -41.69 -12.70
C PRO A 675 -0.26 -41.57 -13.61
N TYR A 676 -0.32 -40.80 -14.71
CA TYR A 676 0.81 -40.56 -15.59
C TYR A 676 1.76 -39.51 -15.02
N ASN A 677 1.25 -38.40 -14.47
CA ASN A 677 2.05 -37.39 -13.79
C ASN A 677 2.80 -37.96 -12.57
N LEU A 678 2.15 -38.84 -11.80
CA LEU A 678 2.81 -39.58 -10.72
C LEU A 678 3.86 -40.57 -11.27
N ALA A 679 3.59 -41.25 -12.38
CA ALA A 679 4.56 -42.14 -13.03
C ALA A 679 5.80 -41.40 -13.56
N VAL A 680 5.67 -40.17 -14.09
CA VAL A 680 6.81 -39.32 -14.45
C VAL A 680 7.71 -39.03 -13.23
N CYS A 681 7.10 -38.84 -12.05
CA CYS A 681 7.84 -38.55 -10.81
C CYS A 681 8.50 -39.79 -10.19
N PHE A 682 7.84 -40.96 -10.28
CA PHE A 682 8.31 -42.20 -9.67
C PHE A 682 9.13 -43.09 -10.61
N GLY A 683 8.99 -42.98 -11.94
CA GLY A 683 9.77 -43.74 -12.92
C GLY A 683 11.28 -43.71 -12.69
N PRO A 684 11.93 -42.52 -12.75
CA PRO A 684 13.37 -42.37 -12.46
C PRO A 684 13.76 -42.63 -11.00
N THR A 685 12.77 -42.69 -10.10
CA THR A 685 12.97 -42.95 -8.66
C THR A 685 13.02 -44.44 -8.35
N LEU A 686 12.28 -45.26 -9.11
CA LEU A 686 12.07 -46.68 -8.86
C LEU A 686 12.84 -47.58 -9.85
N LEU A 687 12.90 -47.20 -11.13
CA LEU A 687 13.62 -47.91 -12.20
C LEU A 687 14.75 -47.01 -12.75
N PRO A 688 15.89 -46.93 -12.06
CA PRO A 688 17.06 -46.22 -12.59
C PRO A 688 17.57 -46.92 -13.86
N VAL A 689 17.79 -46.15 -14.92
CA VAL A 689 18.24 -46.66 -16.22
C VAL A 689 19.66 -47.24 -16.13
N PRO A 690 19.92 -48.49 -16.56
CA PRO A 690 21.24 -49.09 -16.52
C PRO A 690 22.30 -48.31 -17.30
N ALA A 691 23.51 -48.26 -16.74
CA ALA A 691 24.62 -47.51 -17.33
C ALA A 691 24.95 -47.98 -18.76
N GLY A 692 24.98 -47.04 -19.71
CA GLY A 692 25.23 -47.31 -21.13
C GLY A 692 23.99 -47.31 -22.02
N GLN A 693 22.79 -47.18 -21.46
CA GLN A 693 21.55 -46.96 -22.21
C GLN A 693 21.14 -45.47 -22.16
N ASP A 694 20.47 -44.96 -23.20
CA ASP A 694 19.97 -43.57 -23.21
C ASP A 694 18.72 -43.43 -22.31
N PRO A 695 18.74 -42.62 -21.24
CA PRO A 695 17.56 -42.43 -20.41
C PRO A 695 16.39 -41.77 -21.15
N VAL A 696 16.65 -40.93 -22.16
CA VAL A 696 15.60 -40.16 -22.84
C VAL A 696 14.73 -41.08 -23.71
N ALA A 697 15.34 -41.96 -24.51
CA ALA A 697 14.64 -42.97 -25.30
C ALA A 697 13.89 -44.04 -24.47
N LEU A 698 14.18 -44.16 -23.17
CA LEU A 698 13.56 -45.14 -22.27
C LEU A 698 12.47 -44.55 -21.38
N GLN A 699 12.51 -43.24 -21.09
CA GLN A 699 11.61 -42.56 -20.16
C GLN A 699 10.12 -42.83 -20.45
N GLY A 700 9.71 -42.87 -21.72
CA GLY A 700 8.32 -43.15 -22.10
C GLY A 700 7.82 -44.54 -21.65
N ARG A 701 8.63 -45.58 -21.90
CA ARG A 701 8.32 -46.97 -21.50
C ARG A 701 8.37 -47.15 -19.98
N VAL A 702 9.34 -46.50 -19.31
CA VAL A 702 9.42 -46.46 -17.83
C VAL A 702 8.16 -45.83 -17.23
N ASN A 703 7.71 -44.69 -17.76
CA ASN A 703 6.49 -44.02 -17.30
C ASN A 703 5.25 -44.91 -17.53
N GLN A 704 5.11 -45.52 -18.71
CA GLN A 704 3.98 -46.37 -19.06
C GLN A 704 3.89 -47.63 -18.17
N LEU A 705 5.03 -48.22 -17.81
CA LEU A 705 5.09 -49.30 -16.82
C LEU A 705 4.65 -48.82 -15.43
N VAL A 706 5.22 -47.73 -14.90
CA VAL A 706 4.86 -47.23 -13.56
C VAL A 706 3.41 -46.75 -13.50
N GLN A 707 2.86 -46.19 -14.58
CA GLN A 707 1.44 -45.88 -14.71
C GLN A 707 0.58 -47.16 -14.63
N THR A 708 1.02 -48.25 -15.27
CA THR A 708 0.34 -49.56 -15.18
C THR A 708 0.29 -50.07 -13.74
N LEU A 709 1.39 -49.95 -12.99
CA LEU A 709 1.47 -50.29 -11.57
C LEU A 709 0.54 -49.42 -10.68
N ILE A 710 0.46 -48.11 -10.96
CA ILE A 710 -0.42 -47.18 -10.22
C ILE A 710 -1.91 -47.46 -10.54
N MET A 711 -2.25 -47.83 -11.77
CA MET A 711 -3.65 -48.05 -12.15
C MET A 711 -4.22 -49.39 -11.66
N ASN A 712 -3.41 -50.45 -11.54
CA ASN A 712 -3.88 -51.82 -11.25
C ASN A 712 -3.16 -52.53 -10.08
N PRO A 713 -2.89 -51.87 -8.92
CA PRO A 713 -2.09 -52.49 -7.85
C PRO A 713 -2.69 -53.81 -7.33
N ALA A 714 -4.03 -53.89 -7.22
CA ALA A 714 -4.73 -55.08 -6.74
C ALA A 714 -4.76 -56.27 -7.73
N ARG A 715 -4.39 -56.07 -9.01
CA ARG A 715 -4.18 -57.15 -9.99
C ARG A 715 -2.70 -57.51 -10.15
N VAL A 716 -1.80 -56.55 -9.95
CA VAL A 716 -0.36 -56.75 -10.13
C VAL A 716 0.30 -57.39 -8.91
N PHE A 717 -0.02 -56.93 -7.70
CA PHE A 717 0.63 -57.40 -6.47
C PHE A 717 -0.18 -58.53 -5.79
N PRO A 718 0.47 -59.51 -5.14
CA PRO A 718 -0.24 -60.60 -4.48
C PRO A 718 -1.21 -60.13 -3.39
N PRO A 719 -2.39 -60.77 -3.25
CA PRO A 719 -3.36 -60.46 -2.20
C PRO A 719 -2.86 -60.91 -0.82
N LEU A 720 -3.48 -60.38 0.24
CA LEU A 720 -3.18 -60.70 1.65
C LEU A 720 -3.16 -62.21 1.96
N THR A 721 -3.97 -63.00 1.25
CA THR A 721 -4.06 -64.47 1.41
C THR A 721 -2.84 -65.22 0.89
N GLN A 722 -2.01 -64.58 0.06
CA GLN A 722 -0.78 -65.13 -0.52
C GLN A 722 0.48 -64.48 0.06
N LEU A 723 0.43 -63.18 0.36
CA LEU A 723 1.52 -62.42 0.97
C LEU A 723 1.00 -61.57 2.15
N PRO A 724 1.10 -62.09 3.39
CA PRO A 724 0.70 -61.34 4.57
C PRO A 724 1.67 -60.19 4.86
N GLY A 725 1.14 -59.09 5.40
CA GLY A 725 1.89 -57.88 5.75
C GLY A 725 1.00 -56.63 5.66
N PRO A 726 1.46 -55.47 6.16
CA PRO A 726 0.68 -54.24 6.21
C PRO A 726 0.04 -53.87 4.86
N VAL A 727 -1.16 -53.28 4.93
CA VAL A 727 -1.85 -52.71 3.78
C VAL A 727 -1.98 -51.21 4.02
N TYR A 728 -1.90 -50.44 2.95
CA TYR A 728 -2.19 -49.02 3.02
C TYR A 728 -3.70 -48.81 3.23
N GLU A 729 -4.06 -48.20 4.36
CA GLU A 729 -5.43 -47.80 4.67
C GLU A 729 -5.71 -46.37 4.24
N LYS A 730 -6.90 -46.14 3.67
CA LYS A 730 -7.32 -44.80 3.24
C LYS A 730 -7.52 -43.83 4.42
N CYS A 731 -7.94 -44.32 5.59
CA CYS A 731 -8.30 -43.51 6.76
C CYS A 731 -7.31 -43.70 7.92
N MET A 732 -6.09 -43.20 7.77
CA MET A 732 -5.04 -43.30 8.79
C MET A 732 -5.33 -42.44 10.02
N ALA A 733 -5.53 -43.05 11.19
CA ALA A 733 -5.54 -42.34 12.48
C ALA A 733 -4.11 -42.20 13.07
N PRO A 734 -3.82 -41.20 13.91
CA PRO A 734 -2.53 -41.10 14.60
C PRO A 734 -2.37 -42.16 15.71
N PRO A 735 -1.16 -42.68 16.01
CA PRO A 735 -0.97 -43.86 16.88
C PRO A 735 -1.23 -43.66 18.39
N SER A 736 -1.78 -42.53 18.83
CA SER A 736 -1.89 -42.14 20.25
C SER A 736 -3.13 -42.68 20.97
N ALA A 737 -3.83 -43.68 20.41
CA ALA A 737 -5.11 -44.19 20.89
C ALA A 737 -5.11 -45.72 21.14
N SER A 738 -4.25 -46.22 22.02
CA SER A 738 -4.29 -47.63 22.47
C SER A 738 -3.97 -47.82 23.97
N CYS A 739 -5.03 -47.87 24.78
CA CYS A 739 -5.05 -48.32 26.18
C CYS A 739 -6.50 -48.75 26.50
N LEU A 740 -6.83 -49.93 27.02
CA LEU A 740 -6.12 -51.20 27.25
C LEU A 740 -7.17 -52.34 27.17
N GLY A 741 -6.78 -53.56 26.78
CA GLY A 741 -7.66 -54.74 26.83
C GLY A 741 -7.27 -55.79 25.77
N ASP A 742 -7.17 -57.06 26.17
CA ASP A 742 -6.64 -58.16 25.35
C ASP A 742 -7.54 -59.42 25.47
N ALA A 743 -7.30 -60.37 24.56
CA ALA A 743 -7.78 -61.77 24.50
C ALA A 743 -9.22 -62.07 24.01
N GLN A 744 -9.25 -62.82 22.88
CA GLN A 744 -10.27 -63.81 22.44
C GLN A 744 -11.69 -63.26 22.08
N LEU A 745 -12.43 -63.79 21.09
CA LEU A 745 -12.37 -65.06 20.36
C LEU A 745 -12.87 -64.89 18.89
N GLU A 746 -12.75 -65.92 18.05
CA GLU A 746 -13.39 -65.98 16.72
C GLU A 746 -14.93 -66.15 16.81
N GLY A 747 -15.70 -65.67 15.82
CA GLY A 747 -17.11 -66.09 15.67
C GLY A 747 -18.06 -65.21 14.84
N LEU A 748 -18.27 -65.60 13.58
CA LEU A 748 -19.52 -65.57 12.79
C LEU A 748 -20.64 -64.53 13.07
N VAL A 749 -21.00 -63.81 12.00
CA VAL A 749 -22.39 -63.65 11.46
C VAL A 749 -23.54 -63.35 12.43
N GLY A 750 -24.02 -62.09 12.39
CA GLY A 750 -25.39 -61.82 11.96
C GLY A 750 -26.46 -61.41 12.99
N GLU A 751 -27.37 -60.57 12.50
CA GLU A 751 -28.78 -60.39 12.90
C GLU A 751 -29.13 -59.76 14.27
N ASN A 752 -29.75 -58.56 14.17
CA ASN A 752 -31.02 -58.14 14.80
C ASN A 752 -31.16 -58.06 16.35
N GLU A 753 -31.48 -56.84 16.83
CA GLU A 753 -32.76 -56.43 17.47
C GLU A 753 -33.53 -57.38 18.43
N PRO A 754 -34.37 -56.89 19.39
CA PRO A 754 -34.71 -55.49 19.75
C PRO A 754 -34.77 -55.20 21.29
N GLU A 755 -35.36 -54.05 21.68
CA GLU A 755 -36.28 -53.86 22.85
C GLU A 755 -35.80 -54.12 24.33
N LEU A 756 -36.31 -53.47 25.39
CA LEU A 756 -37.04 -52.20 25.57
C LEU A 756 -36.98 -51.74 27.06
N ASP A 757 -37.01 -50.42 27.29
CA ASP A 757 -37.52 -49.63 28.44
C ASP A 757 -37.15 -49.87 29.93
N THR A 758 -37.07 -48.72 30.64
CA THR A 758 -37.20 -48.49 32.10
C THR A 758 -36.20 -49.20 33.06
N GLY A 759 -35.58 -48.57 34.06
CA GLY A 759 -36.06 -47.54 35.00
C GLY A 759 -36.35 -48.23 36.35
N THR A 760 -35.93 -47.81 37.54
CA THR A 760 -35.28 -46.57 38.06
C THR A 760 -34.42 -47.00 39.32
N SER A 761 -33.85 -46.24 40.26
CA SER A 761 -33.75 -44.81 40.66
C SER A 761 -32.73 -44.65 41.81
N ALA A 762 -32.11 -43.46 41.97
CA ALA A 762 -31.61 -42.86 43.24
C ALA A 762 -30.44 -43.55 44.01
N GLN A 763 -29.50 -42.85 44.66
CA GLN A 763 -29.05 -41.43 44.67
C GLN A 763 -27.67 -41.35 45.39
N GLU A 764 -27.05 -40.16 45.45
CA GLU A 764 -25.93 -39.74 46.35
C GLU A 764 -24.52 -40.31 46.00
N ASP A 765 -23.44 -39.53 45.96
CA ASP A 765 -23.28 -38.06 45.98
C ASP A 765 -21.91 -37.66 45.37
N GLY A 766 -21.77 -36.44 44.82
CA GLY A 766 -20.48 -35.91 44.37
C GLY A 766 -20.57 -34.80 43.30
N GLU A 767 -20.13 -33.58 43.64
CA GLU A 767 -20.20 -32.40 42.76
C GLU A 767 -19.17 -32.44 41.61
N GLY A 768 -19.62 -32.16 40.38
CA GLY A 768 -18.78 -31.96 39.20
C GLY A 768 -19.54 -31.18 38.13
N VAL A 769 -18.96 -30.10 37.61
CA VAL A 769 -19.66 -29.13 36.74
C VAL A 769 -19.88 -29.70 35.33
N LEU A 770 -21.09 -29.51 34.81
CA LEU A 770 -21.47 -29.86 33.43
C LEU A 770 -20.87 -28.88 32.42
N GLU A 771 -20.15 -29.39 31.42
CA GLU A 771 -19.67 -28.61 30.27
C GLU A 771 -20.72 -28.63 29.13
N GLY A 772 -20.94 -27.49 28.48
CA GLY A 772 -22.20 -27.19 27.80
C GLY A 772 -22.27 -27.58 26.32
N VAL A 773 -23.36 -28.25 25.92
CA VAL A 773 -23.75 -28.43 24.52
C VAL A 773 -24.27 -27.10 23.95
N LEU A 774 -23.75 -26.66 22.81
CA LEU A 774 -24.24 -25.49 22.08
C LEU A 774 -25.30 -25.90 21.05
N GLU A 775 -26.32 -25.08 20.81
CA GLU A 775 -27.22 -25.23 19.66
C GLU A 775 -26.87 -24.18 18.58
N ALA A 776 -26.97 -24.59 17.31
CA ALA A 776 -26.65 -23.80 16.13
C ALA A 776 -27.69 -24.06 15.03
N VAL A 777 -27.81 -23.15 14.06
CA VAL A 777 -28.77 -23.29 12.94
C VAL A 777 -28.03 -23.39 11.61
N ALA A 778 -28.41 -24.36 10.77
CA ALA A 778 -27.89 -24.54 9.43
C ALA A 778 -28.30 -23.40 8.50
N CYS A 779 -27.32 -22.60 8.05
CA CYS A 779 -27.54 -21.49 7.13
C CYS A 779 -27.62 -21.93 5.67
N PHE A 780 -27.05 -23.09 5.34
CA PHE A 780 -27.03 -23.71 4.02
C PHE A 780 -27.21 -25.22 4.17
N SER A 781 -27.87 -25.87 3.21
CA SER A 781 -27.92 -27.33 3.15
C SER A 781 -26.53 -27.89 2.84
N TYR A 782 -26.22 -29.04 3.43
CA TYR A 782 -24.93 -29.71 3.30
C TYR A 782 -25.12 -31.21 3.15
N THR A 783 -24.35 -31.83 2.26
CA THR A 783 -24.32 -33.27 2.04
C THR A 783 -22.94 -33.79 2.39
N GLY A 784 -22.87 -34.70 3.37
CA GLY A 784 -21.63 -35.31 3.81
C GLY A 784 -20.99 -36.12 2.68
N ARG A 785 -19.69 -35.90 2.47
CA ARG A 785 -18.87 -36.59 1.46
C ARG A 785 -18.26 -37.88 2.01
N THR A 786 -18.09 -37.99 3.32
CA THR A 786 -17.66 -39.20 4.02
C THR A 786 -18.69 -39.65 5.07
N ALA A 787 -18.60 -40.90 5.50
CA ALA A 787 -19.49 -41.48 6.52
C ALA A 787 -19.34 -40.85 7.92
N GLN A 788 -18.38 -39.92 8.12
CA GLN A 788 -18.23 -39.15 9.36
C GLN A 788 -18.89 -37.76 9.28
N GLU A 789 -19.34 -37.30 8.10
CA GLU A 789 -19.93 -35.98 7.90
C GLU A 789 -21.46 -36.03 7.96
N LEU A 790 -22.08 -35.13 8.72
CA LEU A 790 -23.54 -35.05 8.81
C LEU A 790 -24.13 -34.39 7.57
N THR A 791 -25.16 -35.01 6.99
CA THR A 791 -26.01 -34.40 5.98
C THR A 791 -27.17 -33.69 6.68
N PHE A 792 -27.40 -32.43 6.36
CA PHE A 792 -28.44 -31.58 6.96
C PHE A 792 -28.94 -30.52 5.96
N GLN A 793 -30.14 -29.99 6.19
CA GLN A 793 -30.79 -28.98 5.37
C GLN A 793 -30.69 -27.59 5.98
N ARG A 794 -30.79 -26.56 5.12
CA ARG A 794 -30.90 -25.17 5.56
C ARG A 794 -32.14 -24.98 6.44
N GLY A 795 -31.92 -24.55 7.68
CA GLY A 795 -32.95 -24.37 8.70
C GLY A 795 -32.90 -25.41 9.83
N ASP A 796 -32.15 -26.51 9.66
CA ASP A 796 -32.01 -27.54 10.69
C ASP A 796 -31.30 -26.99 11.95
N VAL A 797 -31.77 -27.43 13.12
CA VAL A 797 -31.13 -27.14 14.41
C VAL A 797 -30.14 -28.25 14.72
N LEU A 798 -28.90 -27.84 14.97
CA LEU A 798 -27.72 -28.69 15.10
C LEU A 798 -27.11 -28.48 16.49
N ARG A 799 -26.87 -29.57 17.21
CA ARG A 799 -26.15 -29.51 18.50
C ARG A 799 -24.66 -29.69 18.25
N LEU A 800 -23.85 -28.84 18.86
CA LEU A 800 -22.40 -28.88 18.81
C LEU A 800 -21.88 -29.35 20.17
N HIS A 801 -21.10 -30.42 20.17
CA HIS A 801 -20.49 -30.99 21.37
C HIS A 801 -19.05 -30.49 21.57
N GLU A 802 -18.27 -30.47 20.49
CA GLU A 802 -16.83 -30.17 20.53
C GLU A 802 -16.38 -29.54 19.20
N ARG A 803 -15.37 -28.66 19.22
CA ARG A 803 -14.78 -28.10 18.01
C ARG A 803 -13.61 -28.97 17.51
N ALA A 804 -13.90 -29.91 16.61
CA ALA A 804 -12.93 -30.85 16.06
C ALA A 804 -11.77 -30.17 15.28
N SER A 805 -12.01 -29.02 14.64
CA SER A 805 -10.93 -28.18 14.07
C SER A 805 -11.40 -26.73 13.80
N GLY A 806 -10.54 -25.92 13.18
CA GLY A 806 -10.89 -24.54 12.77
C GLY A 806 -12.14 -24.47 11.89
N ASP A 807 -12.32 -25.44 10.99
CA ASP A 807 -13.42 -25.49 10.02
C ASP A 807 -14.55 -26.47 10.37
N TRP A 808 -14.39 -27.28 11.42
CA TRP A 808 -15.29 -28.41 11.71
C TRP A 808 -15.67 -28.54 13.19
N TRP A 809 -16.93 -28.88 13.44
CA TRP A 809 -17.47 -29.24 14.75
C TRP A 809 -17.88 -30.70 14.79
N ARG A 810 -17.69 -31.37 15.94
CA ARG A 810 -18.36 -32.63 16.26
C ARG A 810 -19.72 -32.29 16.88
N GLY A 811 -20.79 -32.80 16.29
CA GLY A 811 -22.16 -32.48 16.68
C GLY A 811 -23.16 -33.58 16.41
N GLU A 812 -24.44 -33.28 16.60
CA GLU A 812 -25.57 -34.14 16.24
C GLU A 812 -26.68 -33.37 15.52
N CYS A 813 -27.26 -34.04 14.52
CA CYS A 813 -28.44 -33.60 13.75
C CYS A 813 -29.49 -34.70 13.82
N ALA A 814 -30.70 -34.38 14.29
CA ALA A 814 -31.80 -35.35 14.45
C ALA A 814 -31.42 -36.68 15.16
N GLY A 815 -30.45 -36.63 16.08
CA GLY A 815 -29.93 -37.80 16.82
C GLY A 815 -28.72 -38.50 16.18
N THR A 816 -28.43 -38.28 14.90
CA THR A 816 -27.21 -38.80 14.24
C THR A 816 -26.02 -37.93 14.58
N ARG A 817 -24.88 -38.53 14.98
CA ARG A 817 -23.63 -37.84 15.34
C ARG A 817 -22.60 -37.85 14.20
N GLY A 818 -21.85 -36.76 14.07
CA GLY A 818 -20.78 -36.63 13.08
C GLY A 818 -20.18 -35.23 13.01
N LEU A 819 -19.53 -34.93 11.89
CA LEU A 819 -18.84 -33.68 11.61
C LEU A 819 -19.75 -32.68 10.87
N ILE A 820 -19.70 -31.43 11.32
CA ILE A 820 -20.53 -30.31 10.85
C ILE A 820 -19.58 -29.18 10.39
N PRO A 821 -19.62 -28.73 9.13
CA PRO A 821 -18.79 -27.62 8.66
C PRO A 821 -19.18 -26.30 9.34
N HIS A 822 -18.22 -25.64 9.97
CA HIS A 822 -18.43 -24.38 10.70
C HIS A 822 -18.98 -23.26 9.79
N LYS A 823 -18.57 -23.25 8.51
CA LYS A 823 -19.02 -22.26 7.50
C LYS A 823 -20.49 -22.43 7.06
N TYR A 824 -21.14 -23.54 7.43
CA TYR A 824 -22.52 -23.85 7.01
C TYR A 824 -23.55 -23.56 8.12
N ILE A 825 -23.11 -23.11 9.30
CA ILE A 825 -23.94 -22.90 10.49
C ILE A 825 -23.79 -21.50 11.07
N THR A 826 -24.77 -21.02 11.82
CA THR A 826 -24.67 -19.81 12.65
C THR A 826 -25.02 -20.13 14.09
N LEU A 827 -24.20 -19.62 15.02
CA LEU A 827 -24.44 -19.70 16.46
C LEU A 827 -25.42 -18.60 16.87
N PRO A 828 -26.38 -18.86 17.78
CA PRO A 828 -27.20 -17.82 18.40
C PRO A 828 -26.29 -16.89 19.23
N GLY A 829 -26.10 -15.66 18.76
CA GLY A 829 -25.09 -14.75 19.31
C GLY A 829 -25.48 -14.13 20.65
N GLY A 830 -24.52 -14.05 21.60
CA GLY A 830 -24.72 -13.29 22.83
C GLY A 830 -23.72 -13.53 23.99
N ALA A 831 -22.87 -14.55 23.93
CA ALA A 831 -22.06 -15.01 25.07
C ALA A 831 -20.64 -14.39 25.21
N GLU A 832 -20.41 -13.20 24.66
CA GLU A 832 -19.39 -12.27 25.18
C GLU A 832 -20.04 -10.89 25.39
N LYS A 833 -20.19 -10.46 26.66
CA LYS A 833 -20.37 -9.05 27.06
C LYS A 833 -20.21 -8.86 28.58
N PRO A 834 -19.94 -7.63 29.08
CA PRO A 834 -19.22 -7.44 30.34
C PRO A 834 -20.03 -6.88 31.53
N SER A 835 -19.52 -7.14 32.73
CA SER A 835 -19.70 -6.35 33.97
C SER A 835 -18.47 -6.57 34.86
N VAL A 836 -17.60 -5.58 35.08
CA VAL A 836 -17.72 -4.50 36.08
C VAL A 836 -17.86 -5.04 37.51
N GLY A 837 -16.81 -4.84 38.31
CA GLY A 837 -16.83 -4.94 39.77
C GLY A 837 -16.40 -3.61 40.40
N GLN A 838 -17.07 -3.19 41.48
CA GLN A 838 -16.84 -1.90 42.16
C GLN A 838 -16.11 -2.07 43.50
N GLY A 839 -15.12 -1.21 43.77
CA GLY A 839 -14.60 -0.93 45.11
C GLY A 839 -13.77 -2.04 45.79
N PRO A 840 -13.12 -1.77 46.94
CA PRO A 840 -13.45 -0.69 47.88
C PRO A 840 -12.36 0.39 48.13
N GLN A 841 -12.84 1.42 48.82
CA GLN A 841 -12.25 2.53 49.60
C GLN A 841 -10.74 2.62 49.88
N ALA A 842 -10.30 3.87 50.14
CA ALA A 842 -8.91 4.27 50.31
C ALA A 842 -8.42 4.40 51.77
N ALA A 843 -7.16 4.03 51.96
CA ALA A 843 -6.17 4.57 52.90
C ALA A 843 -4.78 4.20 52.34
N GLY A 844 -3.69 4.93 52.54
CA GLY A 844 -3.45 6.19 53.24
C GLY A 844 -1.93 6.43 53.29
N ASP A 845 -1.48 7.68 53.47
CA ASP A 845 -0.07 8.10 53.59
C ASP A 845 0.86 7.84 52.38
N VAL A 846 2.04 8.48 52.24
CA VAL A 846 2.47 9.90 52.30
C VAL A 846 3.96 9.94 51.84
N LEU A 847 4.50 11.13 51.53
CA LEU A 847 5.83 11.45 50.95
C LEU A 847 5.78 11.56 49.41
N SER A 848 5.86 12.72 48.75
CA SER A 848 6.65 13.96 48.94
C SER A 848 8.11 13.86 48.49
N SER A 849 8.41 14.30 47.26
CA SER A 849 9.47 15.30 47.01
C SER A 849 9.30 16.03 45.67
N THR A 850 9.54 17.33 45.79
CA THR A 850 9.34 18.49 44.91
C THR A 850 10.18 18.50 43.61
N GLU A 851 9.91 19.51 42.75
CA GLU A 851 10.72 19.98 41.59
C GLU A 851 10.61 19.14 40.28
N GLY A 852 10.18 19.65 39.13
CA GLY A 852 9.38 20.86 38.85
C GLY A 852 9.99 21.84 37.83
N LEU A 853 9.52 21.83 36.57
CA LEU A 853 9.48 23.01 35.70
C LEU A 853 8.47 22.88 34.54
N LEU A 854 7.67 23.94 34.41
CA LEU A 854 6.52 24.17 33.53
C LEU A 854 6.65 23.78 32.04
N ALA A 855 5.59 23.15 31.51
CA ALA A 855 5.10 23.35 30.15
C ALA A 855 3.61 23.75 30.23
N THR A 856 3.12 24.61 29.33
CA THR A 856 1.79 25.25 29.46
C THR A 856 0.88 24.92 28.28
N GLU A 857 -0.21 24.19 28.52
CA GLU A 857 -1.35 24.13 27.60
C GLU A 857 -2.52 24.97 28.13
N PHE A 858 -3.29 25.57 27.22
CA PHE A 858 -4.49 26.35 27.53
C PHE A 858 -5.71 25.76 26.81
N VAL A 859 -6.68 25.25 27.57
CA VAL A 859 -7.99 24.82 27.07
C VAL A 859 -9.03 25.90 27.34
N LEU A 860 -9.85 26.24 26.34
CA LEU A 860 -10.90 27.26 26.42
C LEU A 860 -12.22 26.69 26.99
N PRO A 861 -12.85 27.33 27.99
CA PRO A 861 -14.18 26.98 28.48
C PRO A 861 -15.32 27.67 27.73
N ARG A 862 -16.53 27.08 27.81
CA ARG A 862 -17.79 27.55 27.21
C ARG A 862 -18.75 28.16 28.26
N PRO A 863 -19.45 29.27 27.98
CA PRO A 863 -20.54 29.78 28.82
C PRO A 863 -21.92 29.88 28.13
N GLU A 864 -22.98 29.95 28.94
CA GLU A 864 -24.39 30.30 28.65
C GLU A 864 -25.07 30.66 30.01
N PRO A 865 -26.28 31.24 30.08
CA PRO A 865 -26.77 32.46 29.43
C PRO A 865 -27.46 33.45 30.43
N CYS A 866 -27.76 34.70 30.04
CA CYS A 866 -28.72 35.58 30.76
C CYS A 866 -29.25 36.75 29.90
N THR A 867 -30.28 37.47 30.37
CA THR A 867 -31.17 38.31 29.52
C THR A 867 -31.50 39.70 30.14
N PRO A 868 -32.44 40.55 29.63
CA PRO A 868 -32.14 41.87 29.05
C PRO A 868 -32.53 43.07 29.94
N PRO A 869 -32.50 44.32 29.41
CA PRO A 869 -33.80 44.98 29.17
C PRO A 869 -33.92 45.92 27.94
N GLY A 870 -35.11 45.92 27.33
CA GLY A 870 -35.90 47.15 27.15
C GLY A 870 -35.66 48.13 25.99
N GLY A 871 -36.50 48.06 24.94
CA GLY A 871 -37.05 49.27 24.30
C GLY A 871 -36.78 49.46 22.79
N PRO A 872 -37.65 50.21 22.05
CA PRO A 872 -37.93 49.83 20.66
C PRO A 872 -37.85 50.94 19.60
N SER A 873 -37.42 50.56 18.39
CA SER A 873 -38.01 51.00 17.10
C SER A 873 -37.45 50.10 15.99
N GLY A 874 -38.13 50.01 14.84
CA GLY A 874 -37.81 49.00 13.82
C GLY A 874 -37.61 49.56 12.41
N HIS A 875 -36.59 49.05 11.71
CA HIS A 875 -36.46 49.14 10.26
C HIS A 875 -35.85 47.86 9.68
N ARG A 876 -35.83 47.73 8.34
CA ARG A 876 -35.47 46.52 7.60
C ARG A 876 -34.06 46.02 7.95
N ARG A 877 -33.92 44.70 8.12
CA ARG A 877 -32.61 44.03 8.16
C ARG A 877 -32.02 43.96 6.75
N HIS A 878 -30.83 44.50 6.56
CA HIS A 878 -29.91 44.02 5.54
C HIS A 878 -29.11 42.84 6.11
N CYS A 879 -28.77 41.86 5.28
CA CYS A 879 -27.87 40.78 5.68
C CYS A 879 -26.42 41.28 5.64
N LEU A 880 -25.78 41.40 6.81
CA LEU A 880 -24.34 41.61 6.90
C LEU A 880 -23.63 40.26 6.91
N VAL A 881 -22.84 39.98 5.88
CA VAL A 881 -21.89 38.86 5.86
C VAL A 881 -20.64 39.29 6.63
N PRO A 882 -20.00 38.42 7.45
CA PRO A 882 -18.76 38.77 8.13
C PRO A 882 -17.62 38.96 7.13
N THR A 883 -17.00 40.15 7.12
CA THR A 883 -15.82 40.42 6.31
C THR A 883 -14.59 39.70 6.87
N SER A 884 -14.15 38.66 6.15
CA SER A 884 -12.75 38.21 6.21
C SER A 884 -11.85 39.33 5.68
N PRO A 885 -10.57 39.48 6.10
CA PRO A 885 -9.73 40.59 5.64
C PRO A 885 -9.48 40.51 4.13
N GLU A 886 -10.22 41.34 3.38
CA GLU A 886 -10.11 41.47 1.94
C GLU A 886 -8.76 42.09 1.58
N ARG A 887 -7.91 41.30 0.93
CA ARG A 887 -6.97 41.89 -0.03
C ARG A 887 -7.81 42.39 -1.20
N HIS A 888 -8.17 43.67 -1.16
CA HIS A 888 -8.60 44.40 -2.35
C HIS A 888 -7.59 44.13 -3.46
N VAL A 889 -8.00 43.36 -4.47
CA VAL A 889 -7.34 43.40 -5.76
C VAL A 889 -7.75 44.75 -6.34
N GLU A 890 -6.83 45.72 -6.36
CA GLU A 890 -7.02 46.85 -7.26
C GLU A 890 -7.11 46.25 -8.67
N VAL A 891 -8.29 46.33 -9.29
CA VAL A 891 -8.40 46.22 -10.74
C VAL A 891 -7.38 47.20 -11.29
N ASP A 892 -6.40 46.68 -12.04
CA ASP A 892 -5.23 47.44 -12.46
C ASP A 892 -5.69 48.81 -12.97
N LYS A 893 -5.09 49.89 -12.46
CA LYS A 893 -5.45 51.24 -12.86
C LYS A 893 -5.35 51.40 -14.38
N ALA A 894 -4.49 50.65 -15.06
CA ALA A 894 -4.47 50.55 -16.52
C ALA A 894 -5.76 49.94 -17.11
N VAL A 895 -6.32 48.88 -16.54
CA VAL A 895 -7.59 48.25 -17.00
C VAL A 895 -8.78 49.17 -16.71
N ALA A 896 -8.89 49.71 -15.50
CA ALA A 896 -9.96 50.64 -15.15
C ALA A 896 -9.92 51.92 -16.01
N GLN A 897 -8.73 52.49 -16.23
CA GLN A 897 -8.55 53.63 -17.14
C GLN A 897 -8.75 53.26 -18.61
N THR A 898 -8.46 52.02 -19.02
CA THR A 898 -8.74 51.56 -20.40
C THR A 898 -10.25 51.45 -20.62
N MET A 899 -11.00 50.88 -19.68
CA MET A 899 -12.47 50.82 -19.76
C MET A 899 -13.10 52.22 -19.75
N ASP A 900 -12.70 53.08 -18.82
CA ASP A 900 -13.15 54.47 -18.73
C ASP A 900 -12.75 55.29 -19.99
N SER A 901 -11.55 55.08 -20.53
CA SER A 901 -11.09 55.70 -21.78
C SER A 901 -11.88 55.20 -23.00
N VAL A 902 -12.12 53.89 -23.12
CA VAL A 902 -12.95 53.31 -24.21
C VAL A 902 -14.39 53.79 -24.11
N PHE A 903 -14.96 53.87 -22.90
CA PHE A 903 -16.30 54.41 -22.65
C PHE A 903 -16.38 55.90 -23.03
N LYS A 904 -15.39 56.71 -22.63
CA LYS A 904 -15.26 58.12 -23.03
C LYS A 904 -14.99 58.31 -24.52
N GLU A 905 -14.29 57.38 -25.18
CA GLU A 905 -14.05 57.42 -26.62
C GLU A 905 -15.31 57.06 -27.41
N LEU A 906 -16.08 56.07 -26.95
CA LEU A 906 -17.38 55.69 -27.52
C LEU A 906 -18.40 56.84 -27.41
N LEU A 907 -18.49 57.50 -26.24
CA LEU A 907 -19.34 58.68 -26.03
C LEU A 907 -18.81 59.93 -26.75
N GLY A 908 -17.49 60.08 -26.85
CA GLY A 908 -16.83 61.25 -27.45
C GLY A 908 -16.89 61.29 -28.98
N LYS A 909 -16.89 60.13 -29.65
CA LYS A 909 -16.91 60.02 -31.13
C LYS A 909 -18.12 60.67 -31.79
N THR A 910 -19.25 60.82 -31.08
CA THR A 910 -20.43 61.55 -31.58
C THR A 910 -20.30 63.08 -31.56
N ALA A 911 -19.32 63.67 -30.87
CA ALA A 911 -19.22 65.12 -30.72
C ALA A 911 -18.38 65.81 -31.81
N VAL A 912 -17.32 65.17 -32.31
CA VAL A 912 -16.27 65.84 -33.12
C VAL A 912 -16.36 65.49 -34.61
N ARG A 913 -17.43 65.93 -35.29
CA ARG A 913 -17.51 65.81 -36.77
C ARG A 913 -18.28 66.90 -37.53
N GLN A 914 -18.39 68.12 -36.99
CA GLN A 914 -19.00 69.26 -37.71
C GLN A 914 -18.24 70.60 -37.57
N SER A 915 -16.97 70.68 -37.98
CA SER A 915 -16.34 71.98 -38.29
C SER A 915 -15.15 71.90 -39.25
N LEU A 916 -15.29 72.59 -40.38
CA LEU A 916 -14.23 73.11 -41.26
C LEU A 916 -13.35 72.10 -42.04
N GLY A 917 -12.64 72.65 -43.03
CA GLY A 917 -12.00 71.93 -44.13
C GLY A 917 -10.53 72.34 -44.37
N PRO A 918 -10.02 72.20 -45.61
CA PRO A 918 -8.62 71.84 -45.85
C PRO A 918 -7.64 73.01 -46.05
N VAL A 919 -6.35 72.78 -45.78
CA VAL A 919 -5.23 73.27 -46.62
C VAL A 919 -3.90 72.54 -46.34
N SER A 920 -3.11 72.44 -47.42
CA SER A 920 -1.71 72.06 -47.69
C SER A 920 -0.64 71.78 -46.61
N THR A 921 0.14 70.72 -46.88
CA THR A 921 1.63 70.57 -46.80
C THR A 921 2.47 71.43 -45.83
N ASN A 922 3.25 70.78 -44.95
CA ASN A 922 4.74 70.76 -45.02
C ASN A 922 5.40 69.89 -43.94
N SER A 923 6.60 69.38 -44.24
CA SER A 923 7.58 68.84 -43.28
C SER A 923 8.62 69.92 -42.94
N PRO A 924 9.24 69.93 -41.74
CA PRO A 924 10.53 69.24 -41.60
C PRO A 924 10.85 68.62 -40.22
N SER A 925 11.86 67.74 -40.18
CA SER A 925 12.55 67.20 -38.97
C SER A 925 13.57 68.22 -38.39
N PRO A 926 14.23 68.04 -37.20
CA PRO A 926 15.15 66.91 -36.94
C PRO A 926 15.43 66.45 -35.47
N GLY A 927 15.94 65.21 -35.32
CA GLY A 927 16.93 64.81 -34.28
C GLY A 927 16.43 64.35 -32.89
N SER A 928 17.21 63.61 -32.09
CA SER A 928 18.42 62.82 -32.43
C SER A 928 18.83 61.77 -31.35
N ARG A 929 19.48 60.68 -31.81
CA ARG A 929 20.45 59.80 -31.10
C ARG A 929 20.04 58.92 -29.90
N SER A 930 20.05 57.61 -30.15
CA SER A 930 20.50 56.55 -29.23
C SER A 930 21.83 55.93 -29.73
N PRO A 931 22.77 55.50 -28.88
CA PRO A 931 23.99 54.80 -29.32
C PRO A 931 23.94 53.25 -29.13
N LYS A 932 24.50 52.52 -30.11
CA LYS A 932 25.12 51.18 -29.94
C LYS A 932 26.66 51.35 -29.89
N PRO A 933 27.48 50.36 -29.49
CA PRO A 933 28.09 49.41 -30.47
C PRO A 933 28.47 48.05 -29.83
N PRO A 934 29.41 47.24 -30.38
CA PRO A 934 29.70 46.83 -31.78
C PRO A 934 29.40 45.30 -31.96
N GLY A 935 29.68 44.60 -33.07
CA GLY A 935 30.26 44.95 -34.38
C GLY A 935 31.25 43.87 -34.87
N CYS A 936 31.35 43.62 -36.18
CA CYS A 936 32.19 42.55 -36.77
C CYS A 936 32.89 43.00 -38.07
N SER A 937 34.17 42.64 -38.26
CA SER A 937 34.97 42.89 -39.48
C SER A 937 36.19 41.94 -39.58
N ARG A 938 36.84 41.85 -40.77
CA ARG A 938 37.79 40.76 -41.15
C ARG A 938 39.23 41.21 -41.45
N LEU A 939 40.22 40.34 -41.17
CA LEU A 939 41.54 40.13 -41.83
C LEU A 939 42.22 38.89 -41.19
N GLY A 940 43.16 38.12 -41.79
CA GLY A 940 43.56 38.01 -43.21
C GLY A 940 44.95 37.38 -43.46
N LYS A 941 45.03 36.26 -44.23
CA LYS A 941 46.25 35.50 -44.68
C LYS A 941 46.91 34.63 -43.58
N ASN A 942 47.62 33.51 -43.84
CA ASN A 942 48.11 32.90 -45.10
C ASN A 942 48.39 31.35 -45.00
N LYS A 943 48.48 30.64 -46.15
CA LYS A 943 48.83 29.19 -46.35
C LYS A 943 47.78 28.13 -45.88
N GLY A 944 47.53 26.98 -46.56
CA GLY A 944 47.81 26.61 -47.96
C GLY A 944 47.89 25.10 -48.28
N PHE A 945 47.03 24.60 -49.20
CA PHE A 945 47.10 23.30 -49.97
C PHE A 945 46.86 21.97 -49.19
N SER A 946 46.35 20.85 -49.77
CA SER A 946 45.93 20.50 -51.16
C SER A 946 44.93 19.33 -51.30
N ARG A 947 44.18 19.31 -52.43
CA ARG A 947 43.69 18.15 -53.26
C ARG A 947 42.57 17.20 -52.78
N THR A 948 41.55 17.09 -53.65
CA THR A 948 40.72 15.91 -54.01
C THR A 948 41.14 15.45 -55.45
N PRO A 949 40.43 14.58 -56.22
CA PRO A 949 39.39 13.55 -55.94
C PRO A 949 39.73 12.15 -56.57
N GLY A 950 38.80 11.17 -56.55
CA GLY A 950 38.90 9.92 -57.37
C GLY A 950 37.84 8.84 -57.10
N ALA A 951 37.43 8.10 -58.15
CA ALA A 951 36.49 6.94 -58.17
C ALA A 951 37.04 5.91 -59.22
N PRO A 952 36.31 4.90 -59.81
CA PRO A 952 34.95 4.36 -59.60
C PRO A 952 34.80 2.79 -59.73
N ALA A 953 33.54 2.32 -59.80
CA ALA A 953 33.03 1.18 -60.59
C ALA A 953 33.15 -0.30 -60.11
N SER A 954 32.20 -1.12 -60.61
CA SER A 954 32.01 -2.57 -60.40
C SER A 954 32.05 -3.33 -61.76
N PRO A 955 31.93 -4.68 -61.78
CA PRO A 955 30.73 -5.25 -62.44
C PRO A 955 30.16 -6.57 -61.87
N SER A 956 29.04 -6.98 -62.47
CA SER A 956 28.04 -8.02 -62.12
C SER A 956 28.40 -9.51 -62.23
N THR A 957 27.68 -10.36 -61.46
CA THR A 957 26.91 -11.59 -61.84
C THR A 957 26.34 -12.26 -60.55
N SER A 958 25.31 -13.14 -60.50
CA SER A 958 24.23 -13.60 -61.41
C SER A 958 23.02 -14.18 -60.59
N HIS A 959 22.10 -14.96 -61.18
CA HIS A 959 20.87 -15.56 -60.57
C HIS A 959 20.46 -16.85 -61.34
N PRO A 960 19.56 -17.77 -60.89
CA PRO A 960 18.11 -17.49 -60.61
C PRO A 960 17.30 -18.43 -59.63
N GLN A 961 15.99 -18.12 -59.44
CA GLN A 961 14.82 -18.99 -59.07
C GLN A 961 14.77 -19.74 -57.69
N GLY A 962 13.61 -19.95 -57.02
CA GLY A 962 12.24 -19.40 -57.19
C GLY A 962 11.13 -20.16 -56.39
N LEU A 963 9.92 -19.55 -56.25
CA LEU A 963 8.62 -20.11 -55.74
C LEU A 963 8.53 -20.43 -54.21
N ASP A 964 7.38 -20.44 -53.48
CA ASP A 964 6.03 -19.83 -53.65
C ASP A 964 5.27 -19.71 -52.28
N SER A 965 3.96 -19.37 -52.26
CA SER A 965 3.10 -19.12 -51.06
C SER A 965 1.66 -19.69 -51.25
N PRO A 966 0.56 -19.37 -50.49
CA PRO A 966 0.30 -18.89 -49.11
C PRO A 966 -0.85 -19.69 -48.38
N PHE A 967 -1.64 -19.03 -47.49
CA PHE A 967 -2.92 -19.37 -46.81
C PHE A 967 -2.89 -20.10 -45.42
N LYS A 968 -3.97 -20.14 -44.61
CA LYS A 968 -4.92 -19.12 -44.03
C LYS A 968 -5.97 -19.85 -43.14
N SER A 969 -6.35 -19.28 -41.98
CA SER A 969 -7.66 -19.35 -41.25
C SER A 969 -8.67 -20.49 -41.51
N PRO A 970 -9.34 -21.03 -40.47
CA PRO A 970 -10.38 -20.23 -39.79
C PRO A 970 -9.88 -19.34 -38.65
#